data_AF-A0A537P0L2-F1
#
_entry.id   AF-A0A537P0L2-F1
#
_cell.length_a   1.000
_cell.length_b   1.000
_cell.length_c   1.000
_cell.angle_alpha   90.00
_cell.angle_beta   90.00
_cell.angle_gamma   90.00
#
_symmetry.space_group_name_H-M   'P 1'
#
loop_
_entity.id
_entity.type
_entity.pdbx_description
1 polymer ?
#
loop_
_entity_poly.entity_id
_entity_poly.type
_entity_poly.pdbx_seq_one_letter_code
_entity_poly.pdbx_strand_id
1 'polypeptide(L)'
;MFPARTFARKKVGVFGLARSGSACAQALRLGGAQVFAWDDQAASVEKARKEGLPIGDLTSIDFATLDSLVLSPGVPLTHPKPHWTVERAKAAGIEIIGDTEVFQREIKGSGARLVAITGTNGKSTTTALTGHLFAAAGRDVDVGGNIGKAVFLLRQPIKERVYVLELSSFQIDLMPSLKPDAGILTNITPDHLDRHGTTENYAAVKARIFANQETGDTAIIGVDDIWGKKIAGALSTGARVIPVSVERPLTKGLSAPEGILIEREGGHEITKLDLRSLPALKGRHNWQNAAMAYAAGRALGLSLGAIHNGLMSFAGLAHRMQEIARLDGVAFINDSKATNADAAAKALSSFDEIYWIAGGIAKAGGITPLISLFPKIRRAYLIGEAADEFARTIGDKAPHIKAGTLDKAVEAAARDAVKDGRKGAVVLLSPACASFDHYPNFEVRGDAFGKAVAALPGIRMTVKGNGHADKPLSAVLLLMAAGVLISMAASPPVAERLGLDSFHFFKNQLFYLGFAVIILIATSLLEPVQARRSGFLVFFGSLALMVAALFYGPEIKGAHRWIEIGPIGLQPSELAKPAFIVMAAWFMAEHVRKPEMPGLLIALLLAGVFVGLLVLQPDFGQSALVVITFIAMLLIYGIPWILILGISS
;
A
#
# COMPACT_ATOMS: atom_id res chain seq x y z
N MET A 1 -5.93 -9.10 -14.09
CA MET A 1 -7.13 -8.27 -14.32
C MET A 1 -8.11 -9.09 -15.14
N PHE A 2 -9.40 -9.07 -14.80
CA PHE A 2 -10.43 -9.86 -15.48
C PHE A 2 -11.31 -8.96 -16.37
N PRO A 3 -11.96 -9.49 -17.42
CA PRO A 3 -12.78 -8.71 -18.34
C PRO A 3 -14.14 -8.31 -17.72
N ALA A 4 -14.58 -7.07 -17.91
CA ALA A 4 -15.91 -6.57 -17.52
C ALA A 4 -16.92 -6.77 -18.67
N ARG A 5 -17.67 -7.87 -18.65
CA ARG A 5 -18.47 -8.33 -19.80
C ARG A 5 -19.86 -7.69 -19.89
N THR A 6 -20.36 -7.10 -18.82
CA THR A 6 -21.69 -6.45 -18.77
C THR A 6 -21.82 -5.26 -19.73
N PHE A 7 -20.69 -4.71 -20.20
CA PHE A 7 -20.61 -3.63 -21.18
C PHE A 7 -20.15 -4.09 -22.56
N ALA A 8 -20.21 -5.38 -22.88
CA ALA A 8 -19.82 -5.87 -24.20
C ALA A 8 -20.59 -5.14 -25.31
N ARG A 9 -19.87 -4.65 -26.33
CA ARG A 9 -20.38 -3.87 -27.47
C ARG A 9 -20.95 -2.49 -27.13
N LYS A 10 -20.82 -2.03 -25.88
CA LYS A 10 -21.24 -0.70 -25.44
C LYS A 10 -20.13 0.32 -25.64
N LYS A 11 -20.50 1.58 -25.91
CA LYS A 11 -19.59 2.73 -25.98
C LYS A 11 -19.51 3.38 -24.61
N VAL A 12 -18.34 3.33 -23.98
CA VAL A 12 -18.16 3.78 -22.60
C VAL A 12 -17.09 4.86 -22.53
N GLY A 13 -17.49 6.05 -22.09
CA GLY A 13 -16.53 7.09 -21.71
C GLY A 13 -15.95 6.77 -20.34
N VAL A 14 -14.63 6.86 -20.16
CA VAL A 14 -13.98 6.70 -18.85
C VAL A 14 -13.18 7.96 -18.55
N PHE A 15 -13.58 8.67 -17.50
CA PHE A 15 -12.93 9.92 -17.10
C PHE A 15 -12.16 9.79 -15.78
N GLY A 16 -10.91 10.23 -15.81
CA GLY A 16 -9.93 10.12 -14.72
C GLY A 16 -9.12 8.82 -14.85
N LEU A 17 -7.82 8.95 -15.09
CA LEU A 17 -6.90 7.83 -15.44
C LEU A 17 -5.86 7.55 -14.36
N ALA A 18 -6.19 7.88 -13.12
CA ALA A 18 -5.48 7.37 -11.95
C ALA A 18 -5.65 5.84 -11.82
N ARG A 19 -5.25 5.28 -10.67
CA ARG A 19 -5.19 3.82 -10.46
C ARG A 19 -6.51 3.07 -10.75
N SER A 20 -7.65 3.56 -10.25
CA SER A 20 -8.95 2.88 -10.44
C SER A 20 -9.47 3.02 -11.86
N GLY A 21 -9.43 4.24 -12.42
CA GLY A 21 -9.96 4.52 -13.75
C GLY A 21 -9.22 3.77 -14.86
N SER A 22 -7.88 3.73 -14.80
CA SER A 22 -7.07 2.97 -15.76
C SER A 22 -7.34 1.46 -15.68
N ALA A 23 -7.49 0.92 -14.47
CA ALA A 23 -7.86 -0.49 -14.29
C ALA A 23 -9.26 -0.81 -14.83
N CYS A 24 -10.22 0.09 -14.61
CA CYS A 24 -11.59 -0.05 -15.13
C CYS A 24 -11.62 0.02 -16.66
N ALA A 25 -10.95 1.02 -17.27
CA ALA A 25 -10.85 1.17 -18.72
C ALA A 25 -10.26 -0.08 -19.39
N GLN A 26 -9.20 -0.64 -18.80
CA GLN A 26 -8.59 -1.87 -19.30
C GLN A 26 -9.54 -3.09 -19.16
N ALA A 27 -10.24 -3.22 -18.02
CA ALA A 27 -11.22 -4.30 -17.82
C ALA A 27 -12.40 -4.22 -18.79
N LEU A 28 -12.94 -3.02 -19.04
CA LEU A 28 -14.00 -2.76 -20.02
C LEU A 28 -13.55 -3.11 -21.44
N ARG A 29 -12.34 -2.69 -21.84
CA ARG A 29 -11.76 -3.07 -23.14
C ARG A 29 -11.66 -4.59 -23.28
N LEU A 30 -11.12 -5.27 -22.26
CA LEU A 30 -11.00 -6.74 -22.26
C LEU A 30 -12.37 -7.45 -22.29
N GLY A 31 -13.41 -6.80 -21.77
CA GLY A 31 -14.79 -7.27 -21.82
C GLY A 31 -15.52 -7.02 -23.14
N GLY A 32 -14.87 -6.34 -24.09
CA GLY A 32 -15.42 -6.06 -25.42
C GLY A 32 -16.23 -4.77 -25.52
N ALA A 33 -16.08 -3.84 -24.56
CA ALA A 33 -16.61 -2.49 -24.69
C ALA A 33 -15.73 -1.63 -25.61
N GLN A 34 -16.35 -0.68 -26.33
CA GLN A 34 -15.64 0.39 -27.02
C GLN A 34 -15.38 1.52 -26.03
N VAL A 35 -14.16 1.60 -25.53
CA VAL A 35 -13.79 2.52 -24.44
C VAL A 35 -13.16 3.80 -25.00
N PHE A 36 -13.57 4.94 -24.43
CA PHE A 36 -13.00 6.27 -24.69
C PHE A 36 -12.43 6.82 -23.38
N ALA A 37 -11.15 6.55 -23.12
CA ALA A 37 -10.47 6.93 -21.88
C ALA A 37 -9.87 8.34 -21.98
N TRP A 38 -10.08 9.19 -20.96
CA TRP A 38 -9.60 10.57 -20.93
C TRP A 38 -9.32 11.09 -19.51
N ASP A 39 -8.45 12.10 -19.42
CA ASP A 39 -8.11 12.83 -18.21
C ASP A 39 -7.80 14.29 -18.58
N ASP A 40 -8.04 15.24 -17.68
CA ASP A 40 -7.67 16.65 -17.93
C ASP A 40 -6.14 16.83 -17.94
N GLN A 41 -5.41 15.97 -17.25
CA GLN A 41 -3.96 16.00 -17.25
C GLN A 41 -3.42 15.31 -18.50
N ALA A 42 -2.88 16.11 -19.43
CA ALA A 42 -2.27 15.60 -20.66
C ALA A 42 -1.20 14.51 -20.39
N ALA A 43 -0.44 14.64 -19.28
CA ALA A 43 0.53 13.63 -18.85
C ALA A 43 -0.13 12.28 -18.49
N SER A 44 -1.30 12.30 -17.85
CA SER A 44 -2.07 11.10 -17.52
C SER A 44 -2.62 10.42 -18.78
N VAL A 45 -3.12 11.21 -19.74
CA VAL A 45 -3.58 10.71 -21.05
C VAL A 45 -2.43 10.07 -21.83
N GLU A 46 -1.28 10.74 -21.91
CA GLU A 46 -0.12 10.23 -22.63
C GLU A 46 0.44 8.96 -21.98
N LYS A 47 0.49 8.91 -20.64
CA LYS A 47 0.86 7.70 -19.92
C LYS A 47 -0.09 6.53 -20.26
N ALA A 48 -1.40 6.75 -20.17
CA ALA A 48 -2.39 5.73 -20.48
C ALA A 48 -2.32 5.28 -21.96
N ARG A 49 -2.05 6.20 -22.89
CA ARG A 49 -1.79 5.88 -24.31
C ARG A 49 -0.60 4.93 -24.46
N LYS A 50 0.52 5.22 -23.79
CA LYS A 50 1.72 4.36 -23.80
C LYS A 50 1.46 2.97 -23.20
N GLU A 51 0.59 2.90 -22.19
CA GLU A 51 0.14 1.64 -21.60
C GLU A 51 -0.90 0.90 -22.47
N GLY A 52 -1.23 1.42 -23.66
CA GLY A 52 -2.11 0.80 -24.62
C GLY A 52 -3.60 0.91 -24.27
N LEU A 53 -3.98 1.87 -23.43
CA LEU A 53 -5.39 2.16 -23.17
C LEU A 53 -6.02 2.87 -24.40
N PRO A 54 -7.30 2.59 -24.69
CA PRO A 54 -8.00 3.21 -25.81
C PRO A 54 -8.39 4.64 -25.44
N ILE A 55 -7.51 5.58 -25.78
CA ILE A 55 -7.72 7.01 -25.55
C ILE A 55 -8.75 7.55 -26.54
N GLY A 56 -9.73 8.30 -26.03
CA GLY A 56 -10.70 9.02 -26.83
C GLY A 56 -10.95 10.40 -26.24
N ASP A 57 -10.83 11.44 -27.07
CA ASP A 57 -10.98 12.82 -26.63
C ASP A 57 -12.42 13.13 -26.24
N LEU A 58 -12.71 13.03 -24.95
CA LEU A 58 -14.02 13.35 -24.39
C LEU A 58 -14.37 14.83 -24.53
N THR A 59 -13.45 15.74 -24.86
CA THR A 59 -13.79 17.14 -25.12
C THR A 59 -14.48 17.32 -26.47
N SER A 60 -14.16 16.47 -27.44
CA SER A 60 -14.67 16.53 -28.81
C SER A 60 -15.82 15.56 -29.11
N ILE A 61 -15.90 14.44 -28.38
CA ILE A 61 -16.90 13.40 -28.66
C ILE A 61 -18.33 13.90 -28.43
N ASP A 62 -19.28 13.42 -29.24
CA ASP A 62 -20.69 13.57 -28.94
C ASP A 62 -21.12 12.57 -27.86
N PHE A 63 -21.46 13.09 -26.67
CA PHE A 63 -21.87 12.28 -25.53
C PHE A 63 -23.16 11.51 -25.80
N ALA A 64 -24.03 11.96 -26.70
CA ALA A 64 -25.24 11.24 -27.09
C ALA A 64 -24.93 9.90 -27.79
N THR A 65 -23.68 9.71 -28.24
CA THR A 65 -23.22 8.44 -28.84
C THR A 65 -22.69 7.43 -27.81
N LEU A 66 -22.51 7.84 -26.55
CA LEU A 66 -22.06 6.98 -25.46
C LEU A 66 -23.25 6.29 -24.79
N ASP A 67 -23.06 5.05 -24.33
CA ASP A 67 -24.05 4.35 -23.50
C ASP A 67 -23.92 4.76 -22.02
N SER A 68 -22.69 5.02 -21.54
CA SER A 68 -22.42 5.36 -20.14
C SER A 68 -21.13 6.19 -19.99
N LEU A 69 -21.08 7.01 -18.95
CA LEU A 69 -19.85 7.65 -18.45
C LEU A 69 -19.41 6.99 -17.14
N VAL A 70 -18.23 6.38 -17.13
CA VAL A 70 -17.55 5.93 -15.92
C VAL A 70 -16.68 7.07 -15.38
N LEU A 71 -17.05 7.61 -14.23
CA LEU A 71 -16.40 8.73 -13.56
C LEU A 71 -15.53 8.22 -12.42
N SER A 72 -14.27 8.68 -12.36
CA SER A 72 -13.43 8.44 -11.18
C SER A 72 -14.00 9.13 -9.93
N PRO A 73 -14.02 8.47 -8.75
CA PRO A 73 -14.63 9.03 -7.53
C PRO A 73 -14.05 10.39 -7.07
N GLY A 74 -12.78 10.64 -7.39
CA GLY A 74 -12.11 11.90 -7.08
C GLY A 74 -12.67 13.11 -7.85
N VAL A 75 -13.37 12.88 -8.96
CA VAL A 75 -13.91 13.93 -9.83
C VAL A 75 -15.25 14.43 -9.28
N PRO A 76 -15.48 15.76 -9.18
CA PRO A 76 -16.72 16.30 -8.63
C PRO A 76 -17.97 15.89 -9.42
N LEU A 77 -18.86 15.12 -8.79
CA LEU A 77 -20.18 14.79 -9.33
C LEU A 77 -21.21 15.91 -9.10
N THR A 78 -21.12 16.60 -7.95
CA THR A 78 -22.08 17.62 -7.52
C THR A 78 -21.39 18.89 -6.99
N HIS A 79 -20.90 18.90 -5.74
CA HIS A 79 -20.32 20.08 -5.11
C HIS A 79 -18.78 20.12 -5.26
N PRO A 80 -18.16 21.31 -5.28
CA PRO A 80 -18.79 22.65 -5.31
C PRO A 80 -19.41 23.00 -6.67
N LYS A 81 -18.89 22.41 -7.76
CA LYS A 81 -19.48 22.44 -9.10
C LYS A 81 -19.26 21.06 -9.74
N PRO A 82 -20.23 20.50 -10.47
CA PRO A 82 -20.00 19.28 -11.23
C PRO A 82 -18.89 19.49 -12.26
N HIS A 83 -18.12 18.44 -12.49
CA HIS A 83 -17.10 18.44 -13.53
C HIS A 83 -17.74 18.57 -14.93
N TRP A 84 -17.03 19.13 -15.91
CA TRP A 84 -17.59 19.39 -17.25
C TRP A 84 -18.11 18.11 -17.93
N THR A 85 -17.47 16.95 -17.69
CA THR A 85 -17.95 15.65 -18.19
C THR A 85 -19.30 15.26 -17.60
N VAL A 86 -19.56 15.60 -16.34
CA VAL A 86 -20.84 15.34 -15.65
C VAL A 86 -21.94 16.21 -16.25
N GLU A 87 -21.66 17.50 -16.50
CA GLU A 87 -22.60 18.43 -17.12
C GLU A 87 -22.99 17.94 -18.53
N ARG A 88 -22.02 17.52 -19.33
CA ARG A 88 -22.26 16.98 -20.69
C ARG A 88 -23.01 15.65 -20.67
N ALA A 89 -22.66 14.74 -19.77
CA ALA A 89 -23.37 13.47 -19.63
C ALA A 89 -24.84 13.66 -19.24
N LYS A 90 -25.11 14.57 -18.29
CA LYS A 90 -26.49 14.94 -17.93
C LYS A 90 -27.25 15.57 -19.09
N ALA A 91 -26.62 16.48 -19.84
CA ALA A 91 -27.24 17.10 -21.01
C ALA A 91 -27.58 16.09 -22.12
N ALA A 92 -26.76 15.04 -22.27
CA ALA A 92 -26.99 13.95 -23.22
C ALA A 92 -27.92 12.83 -22.68
N GLY A 93 -28.33 12.90 -21.42
CA GLY A 93 -29.19 11.88 -20.80
C GLY A 93 -28.51 10.52 -20.57
N ILE A 94 -27.17 10.45 -20.58
CA ILE A 94 -26.44 9.20 -20.37
C ILE A 94 -26.18 8.96 -18.87
N GLU A 95 -26.12 7.69 -18.47
CA GLU A 95 -25.86 7.34 -17.07
C GLU A 95 -24.42 7.69 -16.66
N ILE A 96 -24.26 8.13 -15.41
CA ILE A 96 -22.96 8.42 -14.82
C ILE A 96 -22.74 7.45 -13.66
N ILE A 97 -21.70 6.64 -13.77
CA ILE A 97 -21.41 5.52 -12.87
C ILE A 97 -19.93 5.48 -12.50
N GLY A 98 -19.57 4.68 -11.50
CA GLY A 98 -18.19 4.50 -11.05
C GLY A 98 -17.61 3.16 -11.46
N ASP A 99 -16.30 2.97 -11.25
CA ASP A 99 -15.65 1.67 -11.44
C ASP A 99 -16.25 0.58 -10.52
N THR A 100 -16.62 0.95 -9.30
CA THR A 100 -17.29 0.06 -8.35
C THR A 100 -18.70 -0.35 -8.79
N GLU A 101 -19.41 0.48 -9.56
CA GLU A 101 -20.70 0.13 -10.16
C GLU A 101 -20.53 -0.88 -11.29
N VAL A 102 -19.53 -0.68 -12.16
CA VAL A 102 -19.19 -1.67 -13.19
C VAL A 102 -18.87 -3.02 -12.53
N PHE A 103 -18.10 -3.00 -11.43
CA PHE A 103 -17.81 -4.22 -10.67
C PHE A 103 -19.05 -4.86 -10.03
N GLN A 104 -19.96 -4.06 -9.45
CA GLN A 104 -21.23 -4.55 -8.91
C GLN A 104 -22.08 -5.25 -9.98
N ARG A 105 -22.10 -4.73 -11.21
CA ARG A 105 -22.78 -5.37 -12.34
C ARG A 105 -22.17 -6.72 -12.71
N GLU A 106 -20.85 -6.88 -12.62
CA GLU A 106 -20.19 -8.18 -12.81
C GLU A 106 -20.44 -9.16 -11.65
N ILE A 107 -20.58 -8.66 -10.42
CA ILE A 107 -21.00 -9.49 -9.28
C ILE A 107 -22.41 -10.02 -9.52
N LYS A 108 -23.31 -9.17 -10.01
CA LYS A 108 -24.70 -9.54 -10.31
C LYS A 108 -24.74 -10.66 -11.35
N GLY A 109 -25.28 -11.81 -10.95
CA GLY A 109 -25.39 -13.00 -11.82
C GLY A 109 -24.18 -13.94 -11.78
N SER A 110 -23.07 -13.57 -11.12
CA SER A 110 -21.92 -14.48 -10.91
C SER A 110 -22.14 -15.49 -9.78
N GLY A 111 -23.10 -15.22 -8.89
CA GLY A 111 -23.31 -15.97 -7.64
C GLY A 111 -22.28 -15.66 -6.55
N ALA A 112 -21.41 -14.67 -6.75
CA ALA A 112 -20.55 -14.13 -5.70
C ALA A 112 -21.40 -13.40 -4.63
N ARG A 113 -20.81 -13.24 -3.43
CA ARG A 113 -21.41 -12.53 -2.30
C ARG A 113 -20.69 -11.21 -2.06
N LEU A 114 -21.40 -10.18 -1.62
CA LEU A 114 -20.86 -8.86 -1.35
C LEU A 114 -21.16 -8.40 0.08
N VAL A 115 -20.10 -8.10 0.82
CA VAL A 115 -20.14 -7.28 2.03
C VAL A 115 -19.61 -5.88 1.70
N ALA A 116 -20.46 -4.86 1.81
CA ALA A 116 -20.09 -3.48 1.54
C ALA A 116 -20.03 -2.67 2.84
N ILE A 117 -18.97 -1.90 3.03
CA ILE A 117 -18.69 -1.22 4.30
C ILE A 117 -18.42 0.26 4.06
N THR A 118 -19.20 1.12 4.71
CA THR A 118 -19.01 2.57 4.69
C THR A 118 -19.15 3.19 6.08
N GLY A 119 -18.99 4.51 6.13
CA GLY A 119 -19.01 5.33 7.33
C GLY A 119 -17.91 6.38 7.32
N THR A 120 -17.77 7.12 8.41
CA THR A 120 -16.72 8.15 8.54
C THR A 120 -15.45 7.50 9.08
N ASN A 121 -15.58 6.76 10.18
CA ASN A 121 -14.46 6.12 10.86
C ASN A 121 -14.66 4.62 11.05
N GLY A 122 -13.59 3.86 11.23
CA GLY A 122 -13.65 2.40 11.45
C GLY A 122 -13.74 1.55 10.17
N LYS A 123 -14.20 2.12 9.05
CA LYS A 123 -14.32 1.48 7.72
C LYS A 123 -13.25 0.44 7.41
N SER A 124 -11.98 0.86 7.40
CA SER A 124 -10.87 -0.01 6.98
C SER A 124 -10.60 -1.13 7.97
N THR A 125 -10.76 -0.86 9.26
CA THR A 125 -10.58 -1.88 10.30
C THR A 125 -11.70 -2.91 10.19
N THR A 126 -12.95 -2.47 10.05
CA THR A 126 -14.09 -3.36 9.82
C THR A 126 -13.92 -4.15 8.53
N THR A 127 -13.42 -3.54 7.45
CA THR A 127 -13.19 -4.20 6.17
C THR A 127 -12.12 -5.28 6.27
N ALA A 128 -10.96 -4.94 6.85
CA ALA A 128 -9.88 -5.90 7.05
C ALA A 128 -10.26 -7.00 8.03
N LEU A 129 -10.96 -6.67 9.12
CA LEU A 129 -11.43 -7.63 10.10
C LEU A 129 -12.43 -8.60 9.47
N THR A 130 -13.47 -8.09 8.80
CA THR A 130 -14.46 -8.94 8.11
C THR A 130 -13.80 -9.85 7.08
N GLY A 131 -12.88 -9.32 6.25
CA GLY A 131 -12.10 -10.13 5.33
C GLY A 131 -11.28 -11.22 6.01
N HIS A 132 -10.63 -10.89 7.14
CA HIS A 132 -9.89 -11.83 7.96
C HIS A 132 -10.79 -12.92 8.56
N LEU A 133 -12.00 -12.59 9.04
CA LEU A 133 -12.95 -13.57 9.55
C LEU A 133 -13.33 -14.61 8.49
N PHE A 134 -13.63 -14.17 7.27
CA PHE A 134 -13.95 -15.08 6.17
C PHE A 134 -12.74 -15.95 5.78
N ALA A 135 -11.55 -15.34 5.65
CA ALA A 135 -10.33 -16.08 5.32
C ALA A 135 -9.94 -17.10 6.41
N ALA A 136 -10.00 -16.72 7.68
CA ALA A 136 -9.72 -17.60 8.82
C ALA A 136 -10.73 -18.76 8.93
N ALA A 137 -11.96 -18.55 8.45
CA ALA A 137 -12.98 -19.59 8.32
C ALA A 137 -12.83 -20.45 7.05
N GLY A 138 -11.77 -20.27 6.26
CA GLY A 138 -11.52 -21.01 5.03
C GLY A 138 -12.42 -20.63 3.85
N ARG A 139 -13.10 -19.48 3.89
CA ARG A 139 -13.93 -18.99 2.78
C ARG A 139 -13.05 -18.32 1.73
N ASP A 140 -13.42 -18.49 0.46
CA ASP A 140 -12.77 -17.76 -0.63
C ASP A 140 -13.20 -16.29 -0.59
N VAL A 141 -12.28 -15.41 -0.21
CA VAL A 141 -12.57 -13.99 0.05
C VAL A 141 -11.56 -13.08 -0.63
N ASP A 142 -12.05 -11.97 -1.20
CA ASP A 142 -11.24 -10.85 -1.68
C ASP A 142 -11.64 -9.55 -1.00
N VAL A 143 -10.64 -8.74 -0.67
CA VAL A 143 -10.81 -7.49 0.08
C VAL A 143 -10.25 -6.33 -0.74
N GLY A 144 -11.04 -5.25 -0.89
CA GLY A 144 -10.62 -4.10 -1.68
C GLY A 144 -11.61 -2.93 -1.65
N GLY A 145 -11.65 -2.17 -2.75
CA GLY A 145 -12.50 -0.99 -2.91
C GLY A 145 -11.70 0.30 -2.72
N ASN A 146 -12.15 1.16 -1.80
CA ASN A 146 -11.52 2.45 -1.50
C ASN A 146 -10.10 2.32 -0.92
N ILE A 147 -9.79 1.21 -0.24
CA ILE A 147 -8.47 0.91 0.32
C ILE A 147 -7.98 -0.44 -0.21
N GLY A 148 -6.66 -0.55 -0.34
CA GLY A 148 -6.00 -1.77 -0.81
C GLY A 148 -6.00 -1.86 -2.32
N LYS A 149 -6.65 -2.90 -2.86
CA LYS A 149 -6.75 -3.15 -4.30
C LYS A 149 -8.02 -2.49 -4.85
N ALA A 150 -7.88 -1.75 -5.96
CA ALA A 150 -9.02 -1.32 -6.76
C ALA A 150 -9.82 -2.55 -7.23
N VAL A 151 -11.13 -2.40 -7.46
CA VAL A 151 -12.04 -3.53 -7.70
C VAL A 151 -11.64 -4.41 -8.90
N PHE A 152 -11.13 -3.83 -9.98
CA PHE A 152 -10.65 -4.59 -11.15
C PHE A 152 -9.23 -5.18 -11.00
N LEU A 153 -8.59 -4.93 -9.86
CA LEU A 153 -7.36 -5.62 -9.45
C LEU A 153 -7.63 -6.77 -8.47
N LEU A 154 -8.90 -7.01 -8.10
CA LEU A 154 -9.34 -8.21 -7.39
C LEU A 154 -9.42 -9.40 -8.35
N ARG A 155 -9.59 -10.60 -7.80
CA ARG A 155 -9.87 -11.80 -8.58
C ARG A 155 -11.29 -11.70 -9.16
N GLN A 156 -11.54 -12.45 -10.22
CA GLN A 156 -12.79 -12.41 -10.97
C GLN A 156 -14.00 -12.83 -10.11
N PRO A 157 -15.17 -12.19 -10.23
CA PRO A 157 -16.43 -12.67 -9.64
C PRO A 157 -16.75 -14.09 -10.09
N ILE A 158 -16.86 -15.00 -9.12
CA ILE A 158 -17.26 -16.39 -9.31
C ILE A 158 -18.20 -16.79 -8.16
N LYS A 159 -18.99 -17.84 -8.37
CA LYS A 159 -19.97 -18.33 -7.40
C LYS A 159 -19.35 -18.55 -6.01
N GLU A 160 -20.07 -18.16 -4.95
CA GLU A 160 -19.72 -18.27 -3.53
C GLU A 160 -18.50 -17.47 -3.04
N ARG A 161 -17.69 -16.86 -3.92
CA ARG A 161 -16.60 -15.96 -3.49
C ARG A 161 -17.19 -14.75 -2.78
N VAL A 162 -16.64 -14.42 -1.62
CA VAL A 162 -17.04 -13.25 -0.84
C VAL A 162 -16.16 -12.06 -1.21
N TYR A 163 -16.77 -10.94 -1.54
CA TYR A 163 -16.10 -9.66 -1.69
C TYR A 163 -16.38 -8.79 -0.48
N VAL A 164 -15.33 -8.30 0.17
CA VAL A 164 -15.45 -7.33 1.27
C VAL A 164 -14.91 -6.00 0.78
N LEU A 165 -15.82 -5.08 0.46
CA LEU A 165 -15.48 -3.80 -0.15
C LEU A 165 -15.63 -2.65 0.83
N GLU A 166 -14.54 -1.90 1.05
CA GLU A 166 -14.65 -0.57 1.64
C GLU A 166 -15.15 0.41 0.57
N LEU A 167 -16.23 1.14 0.86
CA LEU A 167 -16.79 2.14 -0.05
C LEU A 167 -16.77 3.54 0.58
N SER A 168 -16.19 4.50 -0.14
CA SER A 168 -16.31 5.93 0.20
C SER A 168 -17.70 6.47 -0.15
N SER A 169 -18.04 7.66 0.37
CA SER A 169 -19.28 8.34 -0.07
C SER A 169 -19.22 8.68 -1.57
N PHE A 170 -18.06 9.06 -2.08
CA PHE A 170 -17.86 9.37 -3.51
C PHE A 170 -18.14 8.17 -4.42
N GLN A 171 -17.76 6.96 -3.99
CA GLN A 171 -18.06 5.74 -4.73
C GLN A 171 -19.55 5.40 -4.66
N ILE A 172 -20.18 5.50 -3.48
CA ILE A 172 -21.61 5.18 -3.32
C ILE A 172 -22.48 6.11 -4.19
N ASP A 173 -22.12 7.39 -4.33
CA ASP A 173 -22.80 8.33 -5.22
C ASP A 173 -22.84 7.88 -6.69
N LEU A 174 -21.85 7.09 -7.09
CA LEU A 174 -21.67 6.60 -8.46
C LEU A 174 -22.11 5.13 -8.63
N MET A 175 -22.81 4.57 -7.65
CA MET A 175 -23.23 3.16 -7.61
C MET A 175 -24.74 2.98 -7.44
N PRO A 176 -25.55 3.30 -8.48
CA PRO A 176 -27.01 3.18 -8.40
C PRO A 176 -27.50 1.74 -8.16
N SER A 177 -26.75 0.71 -8.57
CA SER A 177 -27.17 -0.70 -8.42
C SER A 177 -26.53 -1.42 -7.23
N LEU A 178 -25.89 -0.69 -6.31
CA LEU A 178 -25.28 -1.24 -5.10
C LEU A 178 -26.29 -2.08 -4.31
N LYS A 179 -26.05 -3.38 -4.24
CA LYS A 179 -26.84 -4.36 -3.49
C LYS A 179 -25.92 -5.34 -2.79
N PRO A 180 -25.52 -5.06 -1.53
CA PRO A 180 -24.72 -5.99 -0.74
C PRO A 180 -25.60 -7.02 -0.03
N ASP A 181 -25.15 -8.28 0.07
CA ASP A 181 -25.74 -9.29 0.96
C ASP A 181 -25.65 -8.81 2.43
N ALA A 182 -24.56 -8.13 2.79
CA ALA A 182 -24.42 -7.43 4.07
C ALA A 182 -23.87 -6.00 3.86
N GLY A 183 -24.71 -4.99 4.09
CA GLY A 183 -24.32 -3.59 4.11
C GLY A 183 -23.94 -3.17 5.53
N ILE A 184 -22.84 -2.45 5.70
CA ILE A 184 -22.40 -1.92 6.99
C ILE A 184 -22.24 -0.39 6.91
N LEU A 185 -22.90 0.32 7.82
CA LEU A 185 -22.64 1.73 8.11
C LEU A 185 -22.05 1.85 9.53
N THR A 186 -20.78 2.25 9.63
CA THR A 186 -20.09 2.30 10.93
C THR A 186 -20.53 3.47 11.81
N ASN A 187 -20.40 4.71 11.32
CA ASN A 187 -20.78 5.94 12.01
C ASN A 187 -20.79 7.11 11.02
N ILE A 188 -21.48 8.20 11.38
CA ILE A 188 -21.45 9.47 10.66
C ILE A 188 -20.96 10.59 11.58
N THR A 189 -19.88 11.26 11.18
CA THR A 189 -19.42 12.53 11.74
C THR A 189 -19.14 13.50 10.58
N PRO A 190 -19.14 14.83 10.78
CA PRO A 190 -18.84 15.78 9.71
C PRO A 190 -17.50 15.45 9.04
N ASP A 191 -17.52 15.25 7.72
CA ASP A 191 -16.35 14.94 6.89
C ASP A 191 -16.71 15.22 5.42
N HIS A 192 -15.71 15.57 4.60
CA HIS A 192 -15.88 15.86 3.16
C HIS A 192 -17.01 16.85 2.81
N LEU A 193 -17.27 17.86 3.66
CA LEU A 193 -18.36 18.83 3.43
C LEU A 193 -18.11 19.72 2.20
N ASP A 194 -16.85 19.87 1.78
CA ASP A 194 -16.47 20.47 0.50
C ASP A 194 -17.09 19.76 -0.72
N ARG A 195 -17.44 18.47 -0.57
CA ARG A 195 -18.01 17.62 -1.61
C ARG A 195 -19.49 17.32 -1.44
N HIS A 196 -20.01 17.42 -0.22
CA HIS A 196 -21.39 17.06 0.13
C HIS A 196 -22.25 18.27 0.53
N GLY A 197 -21.63 19.43 0.79
CA GLY A 197 -22.28 20.65 1.28
C GLY A 197 -22.63 20.57 2.77
N THR A 198 -23.41 19.56 3.16
CA THR A 198 -23.93 19.38 4.52
C THR A 198 -23.70 17.97 5.05
N THR A 199 -23.78 17.79 6.38
CA THR A 199 -23.63 16.46 7.00
C THR A 199 -24.84 15.58 6.67
N GLU A 200 -26.02 16.20 6.54
CA GLU A 200 -27.28 15.61 6.07
C GLU A 200 -27.09 14.90 4.72
N ASN A 201 -26.53 15.61 3.74
CA ASN A 201 -26.28 15.08 2.40
C ASN A 201 -25.26 13.94 2.45
N TYR A 202 -24.17 14.12 3.19
CA TYR A 202 -23.15 13.09 3.39
C TYR A 202 -23.73 11.80 4.01
N ALA A 203 -24.61 11.94 5.01
CA ALA A 203 -25.33 10.83 5.62
C ALA A 203 -26.28 10.16 4.63
N ALA A 204 -27.05 10.94 3.87
CA ALA A 204 -28.00 10.45 2.86
C ALA A 204 -27.29 9.65 1.76
N VAL A 205 -26.13 10.10 1.27
CA VAL A 205 -25.32 9.37 0.29
C VAL A 205 -24.90 8.03 0.86
N LYS A 206 -24.34 7.98 2.08
CA LYS A 206 -23.91 6.72 2.69
C LYS A 206 -25.06 5.75 2.97
N ALA A 207 -26.24 6.26 3.30
CA ALA A 207 -27.43 5.43 3.51
C ALA A 207 -27.85 4.65 2.26
N ARG A 208 -27.46 5.10 1.05
CA ARG A 208 -27.75 4.39 -0.22
C ARG A 208 -27.13 3.00 -0.30
N ILE A 209 -26.14 2.67 0.55
CA ILE A 209 -25.62 1.29 0.66
C ILE A 209 -26.71 0.25 0.96
N PHE A 210 -27.84 0.69 1.54
CA PHE A 210 -28.98 -0.16 1.89
C PHE A 210 -30.13 -0.09 0.87
N ALA A 211 -30.05 0.78 -0.15
CA ALA A 211 -31.20 1.15 -0.97
C ALA A 211 -31.81 -0.01 -1.77
N ASN A 212 -30.96 -0.91 -2.28
CA ASN A 212 -31.40 -2.05 -3.10
C ASN A 212 -31.40 -3.38 -2.32
N GLN A 213 -31.25 -3.34 -0.99
CA GLN A 213 -31.30 -4.58 -0.20
C GLN A 213 -32.73 -5.10 -0.09
N GLU A 214 -32.86 -6.42 -0.05
CA GLU A 214 -34.14 -7.15 -0.08
C GLU A 214 -34.19 -8.22 1.01
N THR A 215 -35.28 -8.97 1.07
CA THR A 215 -35.43 -10.11 1.98
C THR A 215 -34.28 -11.10 1.80
N GLY A 216 -33.60 -11.42 2.91
CA GLY A 216 -32.41 -12.28 2.93
C GLY A 216 -31.09 -11.51 3.04
N ASP A 217 -31.08 -10.21 2.73
CA ASP A 217 -29.93 -9.33 2.96
C ASP A 217 -29.93 -8.81 4.41
N THR A 218 -28.80 -8.23 4.85
CA THR A 218 -28.65 -7.67 6.20
C THR A 218 -28.12 -6.23 6.16
N ALA A 219 -28.78 -5.32 6.87
CA ALA A 219 -28.37 -3.94 7.08
C ALA A 219 -27.81 -3.75 8.49
N ILE A 220 -26.51 -3.53 8.62
CA ILE A 220 -25.79 -3.41 9.90
C ILE A 220 -25.43 -1.94 10.13
N ILE A 221 -25.97 -1.33 11.19
CA ILE A 221 -25.90 0.12 11.35
C ILE A 221 -25.43 0.47 12.76
N GLY A 222 -24.35 1.25 12.88
CA GLY A 222 -23.96 1.87 14.15
C GLY A 222 -24.99 2.90 14.58
N VAL A 223 -25.47 2.82 15.82
CA VAL A 223 -26.54 3.68 16.35
C VAL A 223 -26.12 4.46 17.59
N ASP A 224 -24.82 4.73 17.73
CA ASP A 224 -24.30 5.59 18.81
C ASP A 224 -24.40 7.07 18.42
N ASP A 225 -24.25 7.41 17.14
CA ASP A 225 -24.45 8.77 16.62
C ASP A 225 -25.90 9.05 16.16
N ILE A 226 -26.22 10.34 15.98
CA ILE A 226 -27.58 10.80 15.64
C ILE A 226 -28.02 10.35 14.24
N TRP A 227 -27.12 10.31 13.26
CA TRP A 227 -27.46 9.94 11.88
C TRP A 227 -27.65 8.45 11.74
N GLY A 228 -26.80 7.65 12.39
CA GLY A 228 -26.97 6.20 12.49
C GLY A 228 -28.34 5.82 13.06
N LYS A 229 -28.78 6.48 14.14
CA LYS A 229 -30.13 6.32 14.71
C LYS A 229 -31.23 6.69 13.71
N LYS A 230 -31.11 7.86 13.05
CA LYS A 230 -32.09 8.32 12.05
C LYS A 230 -32.19 7.35 10.87
N ILE A 231 -31.06 6.92 10.31
CA ILE A 231 -31.00 5.99 9.18
C ILE A 231 -31.61 4.64 9.58
N ALA A 232 -31.21 4.08 10.73
CA ALA A 232 -31.77 2.81 11.20
C ALA A 232 -33.28 2.87 11.44
N GLY A 233 -33.80 4.00 11.95
CA GLY A 233 -35.23 4.20 12.20
C GLY A 233 -36.06 4.50 10.94
N ALA A 234 -35.46 5.10 9.92
CA ALA A 234 -36.13 5.45 8.66
C ALA A 234 -35.99 4.37 7.58
N LEU A 235 -35.14 3.35 7.80
CA LEU A 235 -34.85 2.35 6.80
C LEU A 235 -36.08 1.47 6.53
N SER A 236 -36.65 1.62 5.34
CA SER A 236 -37.72 0.77 4.81
C SER A 236 -37.12 -0.13 3.73
N THR A 237 -36.75 -1.35 4.09
CA THR A 237 -36.13 -2.36 3.24
C THR A 237 -36.65 -3.75 3.61
N GLY A 238 -36.56 -4.72 2.69
CA GLY A 238 -36.79 -6.13 3.02
C GLY A 238 -35.67 -6.76 3.85
N ALA A 239 -34.52 -6.09 3.99
CA ALA A 239 -33.36 -6.61 4.70
C ALA A 239 -33.57 -6.70 6.23
N ARG A 240 -32.85 -7.63 6.87
CA ARG A 240 -32.77 -7.70 8.33
C ARG A 240 -31.92 -6.54 8.85
N VAL A 241 -32.53 -5.62 9.59
CA VAL A 241 -31.82 -4.51 10.23
C VAL A 241 -31.23 -4.93 11.57
N ILE A 242 -29.91 -4.79 11.71
CA ILE A 242 -29.12 -5.06 12.93
C ILE A 242 -28.50 -3.74 13.40
N PRO A 243 -29.12 -3.05 14.38
CA PRO A 243 -28.48 -1.91 15.02
C PRO A 243 -27.32 -2.37 15.92
N VAL A 244 -26.25 -1.58 15.98
CA VAL A 244 -25.04 -1.86 16.76
C VAL A 244 -24.74 -0.67 17.65
N SER A 245 -24.62 -0.91 18.96
CA SER A 245 -24.21 0.12 19.94
C SER A 245 -23.07 -0.38 20.81
N VAL A 246 -22.08 0.47 21.09
CA VAL A 246 -21.04 0.18 22.10
C VAL A 246 -21.14 1.07 23.34
N GLU A 247 -22.14 1.94 23.38
CA GLU A 247 -22.39 2.83 24.51
C GLU A 247 -23.49 2.31 25.44
N ARG A 248 -24.50 1.62 24.89
CA ARG A 248 -25.67 1.18 25.65
C ARG A 248 -26.18 -0.20 25.21
N PRO A 249 -26.84 -0.94 26.11
CA PRO A 249 -27.58 -2.15 25.75
C PRO A 249 -28.72 -1.83 24.75
N LEU A 250 -28.95 -2.74 23.81
CA LEU A 250 -30.10 -2.70 22.89
C LEU A 250 -31.04 -3.88 23.18
N THR A 251 -32.35 -3.70 22.97
CA THR A 251 -33.35 -4.77 23.08
C THR A 251 -33.41 -5.69 21.85
N LYS A 252 -32.90 -5.20 20.72
CA LYS A 252 -32.74 -5.92 19.45
C LYS A 252 -31.45 -5.47 18.79
N GLY A 253 -30.65 -6.40 18.27
CA GLY A 253 -29.37 -6.12 17.60
C GLY A 253 -28.15 -6.45 18.47
N LEU A 254 -27.05 -5.73 18.27
CA LEU A 254 -25.80 -5.96 18.97
C LEU A 254 -25.47 -4.81 19.91
N SER A 255 -25.11 -5.15 21.14
CA SER A 255 -24.57 -4.20 22.11
C SER A 255 -23.20 -4.67 22.60
N ALA A 256 -22.21 -3.78 22.70
CA ALA A 256 -20.93 -4.10 23.34
C ALA A 256 -20.46 -3.07 24.38
N PRO A 257 -21.31 -2.66 25.34
CA PRO A 257 -20.88 -1.78 26.42
C PRO A 257 -19.74 -2.47 27.19
N GLU A 258 -18.70 -1.69 27.51
CA GLU A 258 -17.53 -2.15 28.27
C GLU A 258 -16.79 -3.34 27.64
N GLY A 259 -16.98 -3.60 26.34
CA GLY A 259 -16.29 -4.66 25.61
C GLY A 259 -16.91 -6.04 25.76
N ILE A 260 -18.14 -6.15 26.25
CA ILE A 260 -18.90 -7.41 26.26
C ILE A 260 -19.93 -7.37 25.14
N LEU A 261 -19.65 -8.04 24.02
CA LEU A 261 -20.59 -8.17 22.92
C LEU A 261 -21.74 -9.07 23.32
N ILE A 262 -22.96 -8.59 23.13
CA ILE A 262 -24.20 -9.31 23.37
C ILE A 262 -25.12 -9.13 22.16
N GLU A 263 -25.56 -10.24 21.60
CA GLU A 263 -26.59 -10.30 20.56
C GLU A 263 -27.96 -10.52 21.21
N ARG A 264 -28.94 -9.67 20.87
CA ARG A 264 -30.31 -9.79 21.37
C ARG A 264 -31.36 -9.81 20.26
N GLU A 265 -32.39 -10.61 20.48
CA GLU A 265 -33.59 -10.66 19.66
C GLU A 265 -34.83 -10.73 20.56
N GLY A 266 -35.77 -9.79 20.39
CA GLY A 266 -36.96 -9.70 21.25
C GLY A 266 -36.65 -9.56 22.74
N GLY A 267 -35.55 -8.86 23.10
CA GLY A 267 -35.09 -8.71 24.48
C GLY A 267 -34.30 -9.89 25.05
N HIS A 268 -34.27 -11.04 24.37
CA HIS A 268 -33.57 -12.25 24.83
C HIS A 268 -32.12 -12.28 24.34
N GLU A 269 -31.21 -12.73 25.21
CA GLU A 269 -29.80 -12.93 24.86
C GLU A 269 -29.62 -14.18 24.00
N ILE A 270 -29.03 -14.00 22.82
CA ILE A 270 -28.74 -15.08 21.86
C ILE A 270 -27.29 -15.53 22.00
N THR A 271 -26.35 -14.61 22.21
CA THR A 271 -24.92 -14.89 22.30
C THR A 271 -24.21 -13.79 23.09
N LYS A 272 -23.12 -14.18 23.76
CA LYS A 272 -22.24 -13.28 24.51
C LYS A 272 -20.77 -13.59 24.24
N LEU A 273 -19.96 -12.57 24.01
CA LEU A 273 -18.52 -12.68 23.75
C LEU A 273 -17.74 -11.54 24.44
N ASP A 274 -16.62 -11.86 25.09
CA ASP A 274 -15.75 -10.87 25.72
C ASP A 274 -14.69 -10.34 24.74
N LEU A 275 -14.90 -9.14 24.21
CA LEU A 275 -14.01 -8.47 23.27
C LEU A 275 -12.76 -7.88 23.96
N ARG A 276 -12.72 -7.75 25.29
CA ARG A 276 -11.57 -7.21 26.00
C ARG A 276 -10.37 -8.15 25.95
N SER A 277 -10.63 -9.44 25.75
CA SER A 277 -9.62 -10.48 25.57
C SER A 277 -8.87 -10.36 24.23
N LEU A 278 -9.40 -9.61 23.27
CA LEU A 278 -8.87 -9.50 21.91
C LEU A 278 -7.70 -8.49 21.86
N PRO A 279 -6.45 -8.94 21.62
CA PRO A 279 -5.27 -8.06 21.75
C PRO A 279 -5.28 -6.88 20.79
N ALA A 280 -5.71 -7.10 19.54
CA ALA A 280 -5.70 -6.10 18.47
C ALA A 280 -6.95 -5.21 18.40
N LEU A 281 -7.97 -5.48 19.23
CA LEU A 281 -9.29 -4.84 19.13
C LEU A 281 -9.67 -4.13 20.44
N LYS A 282 -8.70 -3.46 21.06
CA LYS A 282 -8.91 -2.68 22.29
C LYS A 282 -9.60 -1.35 22.00
N GLY A 283 -10.45 -0.93 22.94
CA GLY A 283 -11.15 0.36 22.91
C GLY A 283 -12.52 0.30 22.22
N ARG A 284 -13.41 1.22 22.63
CA ARG A 284 -14.82 1.27 22.19
C ARG A 284 -15.00 1.22 20.67
N HIS A 285 -14.20 1.98 19.93
CA HIS A 285 -14.29 2.01 18.47
C HIS A 285 -13.94 0.67 17.82
N ASN A 286 -12.98 -0.08 18.38
CA ASN A 286 -12.65 -1.42 17.88
C ASN A 286 -13.69 -2.46 18.30
N TRP A 287 -14.33 -2.31 19.45
CA TRP A 287 -15.47 -3.13 19.82
C TRP A 287 -16.64 -2.94 18.85
N GLN A 288 -16.86 -1.72 18.37
CA GLN A 288 -17.87 -1.43 17.34
C GLN A 288 -17.49 -2.11 16.02
N ASN A 289 -16.23 -1.98 15.58
CA ASN A 289 -15.73 -2.66 14.38
C ASN A 289 -15.88 -4.18 14.49
N ALA A 290 -15.57 -4.76 15.66
CA ALA A 290 -15.70 -6.19 15.94
C ALA A 290 -17.15 -6.65 15.93
N ALA A 291 -18.07 -5.90 16.54
CA ALA A 291 -19.50 -6.20 16.52
C ALA A 291 -20.08 -6.16 15.10
N MET A 292 -19.66 -5.19 14.29
CA MET A 292 -20.11 -5.10 12.88
C MET A 292 -19.55 -6.23 12.02
N ALA A 293 -18.26 -6.58 12.20
CA ALA A 293 -17.67 -7.73 11.50
C ALA A 293 -18.30 -9.05 11.94
N TYR A 294 -18.61 -9.21 13.23
CA TYR A 294 -19.38 -10.33 13.77
C TYR A 294 -20.74 -10.44 13.07
N ALA A 295 -21.50 -9.33 12.98
CA ALA A 295 -22.81 -9.33 12.30
C ALA A 295 -22.71 -9.76 10.83
N ALA A 296 -21.73 -9.24 10.09
CA ALA A 296 -21.53 -9.62 8.69
C ALA A 296 -21.12 -11.10 8.54
N GLY A 297 -20.26 -11.60 9.43
CA GLY A 297 -19.90 -13.02 9.47
C GLY A 297 -21.12 -13.91 9.71
N ARG A 298 -21.97 -13.56 10.69
CA ARG A 298 -23.22 -14.28 10.97
C ARG A 298 -24.19 -14.24 9.79
N ALA A 299 -24.36 -13.07 9.17
CA ALA A 299 -25.26 -12.89 8.03
C ALA A 299 -24.91 -13.79 6.84
N LEU A 300 -23.62 -14.05 6.60
CA LEU A 300 -23.15 -14.92 5.51
C LEU A 300 -22.78 -16.35 5.99
N GLY A 301 -23.28 -16.74 7.17
CA GLY A 301 -23.27 -18.13 7.63
C GLY A 301 -21.99 -18.60 8.32
N LEU A 302 -21.14 -17.70 8.85
CA LEU A 302 -20.05 -18.11 9.72
C LEU A 302 -20.59 -18.60 11.07
N SER A 303 -20.01 -19.68 11.59
CA SER A 303 -20.30 -20.19 12.93
C SER A 303 -19.70 -19.29 14.00
N LEU A 304 -20.26 -19.32 15.21
CA LEU A 304 -19.74 -18.55 16.35
C LEU A 304 -18.27 -18.90 16.66
N GLY A 305 -17.92 -20.18 16.58
CA GLY A 305 -16.54 -20.64 16.78
C GLY A 305 -15.58 -20.09 15.73
N ALA A 306 -15.98 -20.08 14.44
CA ALA A 306 -15.17 -19.51 13.36
C ALA A 306 -14.95 -18.01 13.54
N ILE A 307 -16.00 -17.26 13.92
CA ILE A 307 -15.90 -15.83 14.20
C ILE A 307 -14.98 -15.57 15.39
N HIS A 308 -15.15 -16.29 16.50
CA HIS A 308 -14.33 -16.13 17.69
C HIS A 308 -12.84 -16.40 17.40
N ASN A 309 -12.53 -17.50 16.71
CA ASN A 309 -11.15 -17.82 16.29
C ASN A 309 -10.58 -16.76 15.33
N GLY A 310 -11.39 -16.25 14.41
CA GLY A 310 -11.02 -15.16 13.51
C GLY A 310 -10.71 -13.87 14.27
N LEU A 311 -11.55 -13.48 15.23
CA LEU A 311 -11.35 -12.30 16.08
C LEU A 311 -10.07 -12.41 16.91
N MET A 312 -9.80 -13.58 17.50
CA MET A 312 -8.59 -13.84 18.30
C MET A 312 -7.30 -13.81 17.47
N SER A 313 -7.36 -14.27 16.22
CA SER A 313 -6.20 -14.34 15.32
C SER A 313 -5.95 -13.05 14.53
N PHE A 314 -6.83 -12.07 14.62
CA PHE A 314 -6.67 -10.80 13.91
C PHE A 314 -5.53 -9.98 14.55
N ALA A 315 -4.49 -9.69 13.77
CA ALA A 315 -3.31 -8.97 14.24
C ALA A 315 -3.46 -7.43 14.22
N GLY A 316 -4.61 -6.91 13.80
CA GLY A 316 -4.80 -5.47 13.56
C GLY A 316 -4.38 -5.06 12.14
N LEU A 317 -4.56 -3.77 11.84
CA LEU A 317 -4.06 -3.18 10.60
C LEU A 317 -2.68 -2.58 10.83
N ALA A 318 -1.78 -2.75 9.85
CA ALA A 318 -0.48 -2.09 9.88
C ALA A 318 -0.66 -0.57 10.08
N HIS A 319 0.13 -0.02 11.00
CA HIS A 319 0.16 1.42 11.31
C HIS A 319 -1.15 2.01 11.85
N ARG A 320 -2.07 1.18 12.37
CA ARG A 320 -3.34 1.63 12.98
C ARG A 320 -3.56 1.00 14.35
N MET A 321 -3.12 1.71 15.40
CA MET A 321 -3.01 1.19 16.77
C MET A 321 -2.41 -0.21 16.87
N GLN A 322 -1.41 -0.50 16.03
CA GLN A 322 -0.79 -1.82 15.97
C GLN A 322 0.23 -1.96 17.08
N GLU A 323 0.04 -2.92 17.98
CA GLU A 323 1.09 -3.29 18.94
C GLU A 323 2.19 -4.04 18.20
N ILE A 324 3.37 -3.42 18.07
CA ILE A 324 4.50 -3.96 17.30
C ILE A 324 5.58 -4.61 18.16
N ALA A 325 5.67 -4.24 19.45
CA ALA A 325 6.65 -4.79 20.37
C ALA A 325 6.31 -4.55 21.86
N ARG A 326 7.05 -5.21 22.74
CA ARG A 326 7.06 -4.99 24.20
C ARG A 326 8.48 -4.97 24.76
N LEU A 327 8.74 -4.06 25.70
CA LEU A 327 9.99 -3.96 26.49
C LEU A 327 9.61 -3.81 27.97
N ASP A 328 10.01 -4.73 28.84
CA ASP A 328 9.76 -4.66 30.30
C ASP A 328 8.32 -4.29 30.69
N GLY A 329 7.34 -4.85 29.96
CA GLY A 329 5.91 -4.60 30.18
C GLY A 329 5.34 -3.37 29.45
N VAL A 330 6.18 -2.48 28.94
CA VAL A 330 5.79 -1.33 28.10
C VAL A 330 5.43 -1.81 26.71
N ALA A 331 4.26 -1.41 26.19
CA ALA A 331 3.83 -1.75 24.83
C ALA A 331 4.18 -0.65 23.82
N PHE A 332 4.62 -1.02 22.63
CA PHE A 332 4.93 -0.09 21.54
C PHE A 332 3.84 -0.14 20.49
N ILE A 333 3.13 0.97 20.32
CA ILE A 333 1.93 1.07 19.49
C ILE A 333 2.23 1.96 18.27
N ASN A 334 2.13 1.38 17.08
CA ASN A 334 2.26 2.06 15.80
C ASN A 334 0.89 2.50 15.29
N ASP A 335 0.60 3.79 15.38
CA ASP A 335 -0.59 4.44 14.85
C ASP A 335 -0.20 5.59 13.89
N SER A 336 0.82 5.39 13.06
CA SER A 336 1.32 6.39 12.10
C SER A 336 0.24 6.93 11.15
N LYS A 337 -0.85 6.16 10.92
CA LYS A 337 -1.99 6.58 10.10
C LYS A 337 -2.84 7.70 10.75
N ALA A 338 -2.65 8.02 12.02
CA ALA A 338 -3.31 9.15 12.67
C ALA A 338 -2.73 10.50 12.22
N THR A 339 -3.09 10.91 11.00
CA THR A 339 -2.58 12.12 10.35
C THR A 339 -3.34 13.41 10.71
N ASN A 340 -4.20 13.39 11.73
CA ASN A 340 -4.94 14.55 12.24
C ASN A 340 -5.32 14.34 13.72
N ALA A 341 -5.78 15.40 14.39
CA ALA A 341 -6.17 15.36 15.81
C ALA A 341 -7.29 14.34 16.08
N ASP A 342 -8.36 14.30 15.28
CA ASP A 342 -9.48 13.38 15.52
C ASP A 342 -9.07 11.90 15.48
N ALA A 343 -8.11 11.55 14.61
CA ALA A 343 -7.55 10.21 14.57
C ALA A 343 -6.69 9.94 15.81
N ALA A 344 -5.82 10.89 16.19
CA ALA A 344 -4.98 10.76 17.38
C ALA A 344 -5.80 10.69 18.68
N ALA A 345 -6.92 11.41 18.78
CA ALA A 345 -7.84 11.36 19.92
C ALA A 345 -8.34 9.94 20.20
N LYS A 346 -8.58 9.15 19.16
CA LYS A 346 -9.06 7.76 19.27
C LYS A 346 -7.98 6.84 19.84
N ALA A 347 -6.72 7.08 19.49
CA ALA A 347 -5.59 6.35 20.05
C ALA A 347 -5.33 6.77 21.50
N LEU A 348 -5.26 8.07 21.77
CA LEU A 348 -5.03 8.60 23.12
C LEU A 348 -6.13 8.21 24.12
N SER A 349 -7.39 8.09 23.68
CA SER A 349 -8.47 7.63 24.56
C SER A 349 -8.44 6.14 24.90
N SER A 350 -7.63 5.34 24.19
CA SER A 350 -7.56 3.88 24.38
C SER A 350 -6.57 3.43 25.46
N PHE A 351 -5.78 4.35 26.00
CA PHE A 351 -4.74 4.08 27.01
C PHE A 351 -4.76 5.13 28.11
N ASP A 352 -4.12 4.83 29.25
CA ASP A 352 -4.09 5.72 30.43
C ASP A 352 -2.69 6.23 30.79
N GLU A 353 -1.63 5.53 30.34
CA GLU A 353 -0.24 5.80 30.68
C GLU A 353 0.60 5.97 29.40
N ILE A 354 0.58 7.18 28.83
CA ILE A 354 1.04 7.39 27.44
C ILE A 354 2.35 8.17 27.34
N TYR A 355 3.32 7.60 26.64
CA TYR A 355 4.53 8.25 26.15
C TYR A 355 4.34 8.54 24.67
N TRP A 356 3.90 9.76 24.37
CA TRP A 356 3.29 10.11 23.09
C TRP A 356 4.30 10.69 22.11
N ILE A 357 4.49 10.08 20.95
CA ILE A 357 5.31 10.62 19.87
C ILE A 357 4.37 11.33 18.88
N ALA A 358 4.58 12.64 18.70
CA ALA A 358 3.69 13.52 17.95
C ALA A 358 4.46 14.47 17.02
N GLY A 359 3.86 14.80 15.87
CA GLY A 359 4.39 15.81 14.97
C GLY A 359 4.61 15.35 13.53
N GLY A 360 5.02 16.30 12.68
CA GLY A 360 4.95 16.24 11.23
C GLY A 360 4.42 17.58 10.67
N ILE A 361 3.67 17.54 9.56
CA ILE A 361 2.93 18.71 9.07
C ILE A 361 1.54 18.75 9.70
N ALA A 362 1.27 19.75 10.54
CA ALA A 362 0.00 19.93 11.21
C ALA A 362 -1.11 20.37 10.23
N LYS A 363 -2.34 19.95 10.52
CA LYS A 363 -3.54 20.51 9.87
C LYS A 363 -4.07 21.69 10.67
N ALA A 364 -4.99 22.46 10.07
CA ALA A 364 -5.66 23.56 10.75
C ALA A 364 -6.22 23.12 12.11
N GLY A 365 -5.93 23.90 13.16
CA GLY A 365 -6.32 23.62 14.55
C GLY A 365 -5.32 22.78 15.36
N GLY A 366 -4.31 22.19 14.71
CA GLY A 366 -3.22 21.46 15.36
C GLY A 366 -3.74 20.36 16.29
N ILE A 367 -3.25 20.37 17.55
CA ILE A 367 -3.64 19.41 18.61
C ILE A 367 -4.54 20.03 19.68
N THR A 368 -5.08 21.22 19.45
CA THR A 368 -5.97 21.91 20.41
C THR A 368 -7.17 21.05 20.83
N PRO A 369 -7.83 20.29 19.94
CA PRO A 369 -8.94 19.42 20.33
C PRO A 369 -8.56 18.29 21.30
N LEU A 370 -7.26 18.01 21.47
CA LEU A 370 -6.75 16.90 22.31
C LEU A 370 -6.52 17.29 23.77
N ILE A 371 -6.74 18.55 24.15
CA ILE A 371 -6.42 19.08 25.49
C ILE A 371 -7.05 18.23 26.61
N SER A 372 -8.28 17.74 26.43
CA SER A 372 -8.97 16.90 27.42
C SER A 372 -8.30 15.54 27.66
N LEU A 373 -7.45 15.09 26.73
CA LEU A 373 -6.73 13.81 26.80
C LEU A 373 -5.29 13.97 27.32
N PHE A 374 -4.78 15.19 27.43
CA PHE A 374 -3.43 15.46 27.96
C PHE A 374 -3.15 14.90 29.36
N PRO A 375 -4.12 14.78 30.28
CA PRO A 375 -3.87 14.13 31.59
C PRO A 375 -3.41 12.67 31.52
N LYS A 376 -3.67 11.96 30.40
CA LYS A 376 -3.20 10.58 30.14
C LYS A 376 -1.75 10.54 29.63
N ILE A 377 -1.17 11.68 29.28
CA ILE A 377 0.16 11.80 28.68
C ILE A 377 1.19 12.01 29.79
N ARG A 378 2.09 11.05 29.96
CA ARG A 378 3.22 11.14 30.89
C ARG A 378 4.34 11.99 30.33
N ARG A 379 4.59 11.88 29.03
CA ARG A 379 5.47 12.80 28.29
C ARG A 379 5.18 12.76 26.80
N ALA A 380 5.20 13.91 26.14
CA ALA A 380 5.16 14.02 24.69
C ALA A 380 6.56 14.23 24.09
N TYR A 381 6.83 13.59 22.96
CA TYR A 381 8.08 13.61 22.21
C TYR A 381 7.79 14.17 20.83
N LEU A 382 8.13 15.45 20.66
CA LEU A 382 7.74 16.22 19.50
C LEU A 382 8.79 16.11 18.39
N ILE A 383 8.33 15.78 17.19
CA ILE A 383 9.15 15.61 15.98
C ILE A 383 8.60 16.48 14.85
N GLY A 384 9.39 16.71 13.81
CA GLY A 384 8.85 17.38 12.61
C GLY A 384 8.62 18.88 12.74
N GLU A 385 8.06 19.44 11.68
CA GLU A 385 7.79 20.88 11.52
C GLU A 385 6.84 21.41 12.60
N ALA A 386 5.82 20.64 12.99
CA ALA A 386 4.84 21.03 13.99
C ALA A 386 5.37 21.03 15.45
N ALA A 387 6.63 20.66 15.69
CA ALA A 387 7.14 20.50 17.06
C ALA A 387 7.02 21.78 17.91
N ASP A 388 7.32 22.95 17.34
CA ASP A 388 7.20 24.23 18.07
C ASP A 388 5.75 24.69 18.27
N GLU A 389 4.86 24.38 17.33
CA GLU A 389 3.43 24.63 17.49
C GLU A 389 2.85 23.74 18.60
N PHE A 390 3.15 22.44 18.55
CA PHE A 390 2.62 21.48 19.51
C PHE A 390 3.16 21.73 20.92
N ALA A 391 4.43 22.12 21.07
CA ALA A 391 4.99 22.52 22.36
C ALA A 391 4.19 23.68 22.97
N ARG A 392 3.84 24.70 22.17
CA ARG A 392 3.02 25.84 22.63
C ARG A 392 1.61 25.42 23.03
N THR A 393 0.96 24.55 22.26
CA THR A 393 -0.40 24.08 22.59
C THR A 393 -0.43 23.22 23.85
N ILE A 394 0.58 22.36 24.03
CA ILE A 394 0.74 21.52 25.23
C ILE A 394 1.02 22.40 26.45
N GLY A 395 2.03 23.27 26.37
CA GLY A 395 2.44 24.14 27.49
C GLY A 395 2.65 23.33 28.77
N ASP A 396 2.10 23.83 29.88
CA ASP A 396 2.22 23.19 31.19
C ASP A 396 1.19 22.07 31.43
N LYS A 397 0.32 21.79 30.45
CA LYS A 397 -0.77 20.80 30.60
C LYS A 397 -0.27 19.35 30.54
N ALA A 398 0.90 19.10 29.94
CA ALA A 398 1.58 17.82 29.97
C ALA A 398 3.10 18.01 29.76
N PRO A 399 3.95 17.15 30.37
CA PRO A 399 5.38 17.19 30.10
C PRO A 399 5.67 16.92 28.62
N HIS A 400 6.60 17.66 28.02
CA HIS A 400 6.98 17.46 26.63
C HIS A 400 8.44 17.83 26.36
N ILE A 401 9.03 17.24 25.33
CA ILE A 401 10.35 17.60 24.80
C ILE A 401 10.31 17.65 23.26
N LYS A 402 11.19 18.47 22.67
CA LYS A 402 11.42 18.48 21.21
C LYS A 402 12.53 17.49 20.87
N ALA A 403 12.14 16.28 20.47
CA ALA A 403 13.07 15.20 20.13
C ALA A 403 13.69 15.37 18.72
N GLY A 404 13.02 16.13 17.85
CA GLY A 404 13.46 16.42 16.48
C GLY A 404 13.15 15.28 15.52
N THR A 405 13.81 14.13 15.70
CA THR A 405 13.68 12.96 14.82
C THR A 405 13.01 11.78 15.51
N LEU A 406 12.43 10.87 14.71
CA LEU A 406 11.61 9.76 15.20
C LEU A 406 12.41 8.72 16.00
N ASP A 407 13.62 8.40 15.58
CA ASP A 407 14.57 7.52 16.28
C ASP A 407 14.87 8.04 17.68
N LYS A 408 15.25 9.32 17.82
CA LYS A 408 15.51 9.97 19.11
C LYS A 408 14.27 10.00 20.00
N ALA A 409 13.10 10.22 19.40
CA ALA A 409 11.83 10.20 20.13
C ALA A 409 11.53 8.80 20.67
N VAL A 410 11.77 7.74 19.89
CA VAL A 410 11.59 6.34 20.32
C VAL A 410 12.54 5.98 21.46
N GLU A 411 13.83 6.29 21.34
CA GLU A 411 14.81 6.02 22.38
C GLU A 411 14.47 6.74 23.69
N ALA A 412 14.13 8.04 23.61
CA ALA A 412 13.77 8.82 24.78
C ALA A 412 12.46 8.31 25.42
N ALA A 413 11.45 8.00 24.61
CA ALA A 413 10.18 7.47 25.09
C ALA A 413 10.33 6.10 25.75
N ALA A 414 11.12 5.20 25.15
CA ALA A 414 11.39 3.88 25.71
C ALA A 414 12.11 3.97 27.06
N ARG A 415 13.18 4.77 27.14
CA ARG A 415 13.94 4.96 28.38
C ARG A 415 13.07 5.51 29.49
N ASP A 416 12.29 6.54 29.20
CA ASP A 416 11.45 7.21 30.21
C ASP A 416 10.29 6.28 30.65
N ALA A 417 9.68 5.53 29.72
CA ALA A 417 8.61 4.58 30.03
C ALA A 417 9.07 3.41 30.90
N VAL A 418 10.23 2.83 30.58
CA VAL A 418 10.82 1.74 31.38
C VAL A 418 11.24 2.25 32.75
N LYS A 419 11.89 3.43 32.82
CA LYS A 419 12.32 4.04 34.09
C LYS A 419 11.15 4.31 35.04
N ASP A 420 10.02 4.77 34.51
CA ASP A 420 8.84 5.07 35.31
C ASP A 420 8.11 3.79 35.80
N GLY A 421 8.28 2.65 35.12
CA GLY A 421 7.80 1.34 35.57
C GLY A 421 6.28 1.22 35.71
N ARG A 422 5.51 2.07 35.02
CA ARG A 422 4.05 2.13 35.21
C ARG A 422 3.33 0.95 34.55
N LYS A 423 2.40 0.35 35.29
CA LYS A 423 1.57 -0.74 34.78
C LYS A 423 0.69 -0.24 33.63
N GLY A 424 0.78 -0.89 32.47
CA GLY A 424 0.01 -0.51 31.28
C GLY A 424 0.60 0.65 30.47
N ALA A 425 1.86 1.05 30.75
CA ALA A 425 2.56 2.06 29.98
C ALA A 425 2.65 1.72 28.48
N VAL A 426 2.45 2.73 27.64
CA VAL A 426 2.56 2.61 26.18
C VAL A 426 3.44 3.70 25.59
N VAL A 427 4.33 3.31 24.68
CA VAL A 427 4.99 4.22 23.74
C VAL A 427 4.13 4.26 22.48
N LEU A 428 3.49 5.40 22.22
CA LEU A 428 2.49 5.56 21.18
C LEU A 428 2.98 6.52 20.11
N LEU A 429 3.21 6.02 18.89
CA LEU A 429 3.28 6.87 17.70
C LEU A 429 1.86 7.13 17.21
N SER A 430 1.31 8.31 17.49
CA SER A 430 0.02 8.77 16.93
C SER A 430 0.14 10.25 16.58
N PRO A 431 0.66 10.59 15.38
CA PRO A 431 1.37 11.84 15.17
C PRO A 431 0.51 13.10 15.12
N ALA A 432 -0.81 12.96 14.94
CA ALA A 432 -1.76 14.05 14.68
C ALA A 432 -1.41 14.93 13.45
N CYS A 433 -0.45 14.49 12.63
CA CYS A 433 0.12 15.24 11.51
C CYS A 433 0.29 14.36 10.27
N ALA A 434 0.24 14.99 9.09
CA ALA A 434 0.74 14.39 7.86
C ALA A 434 2.26 14.15 7.97
N SER A 435 2.79 13.23 7.15
CA SER A 435 4.19 12.76 7.27
C SER A 435 5.19 13.44 6.34
N PHE A 436 4.72 14.33 5.45
CA PHE A 436 5.45 14.78 4.26
C PHE A 436 6.66 15.67 4.53
N ASP A 437 6.88 16.09 5.78
CA ASP A 437 8.08 16.82 6.21
C ASP A 437 9.32 15.91 6.19
N HIS A 438 9.17 14.65 6.61
CA HIS A 438 10.27 13.70 6.74
C HIS A 438 10.08 12.40 5.97
N TYR A 439 8.85 12.08 5.57
CA TYR A 439 8.51 10.79 4.95
C TYR A 439 7.49 10.94 3.81
N PRO A 440 7.64 10.18 2.72
CA PRO A 440 6.77 10.30 1.55
C PRO A 440 5.31 9.89 1.83
N ASN A 441 5.04 9.10 2.88
CA ASN A 441 3.71 8.72 3.33
C ASN A 441 3.75 8.17 4.77
N PHE A 442 2.58 7.90 5.34
CA PHE A 442 2.46 7.45 6.72
C PHE A 442 2.97 6.02 6.92
N GLU A 443 2.93 5.17 5.88
CA GLU A 443 3.43 3.81 5.89
C GLU A 443 4.95 3.82 6.14
N VAL A 444 5.70 4.62 5.37
CA VAL A 444 7.15 4.75 5.54
C VAL A 444 7.52 5.31 6.92
N ARG A 445 6.76 6.28 7.45
CA ARG A 445 6.93 6.75 8.84
C ARG A 445 6.66 5.64 9.85
N GLY A 446 5.63 4.84 9.62
CA GLY A 446 5.27 3.71 10.48
C GLY A 446 6.31 2.60 10.46
N ASP A 447 6.91 2.32 9.30
CA ASP A 447 8.03 1.38 9.15
C ASP A 447 9.29 1.90 9.83
N ALA A 448 9.58 3.21 9.73
CA ALA A 448 10.69 3.84 10.42
C ALA A 448 10.55 3.72 11.95
N PHE A 449 9.34 3.90 12.49
CA PHE A 449 9.06 3.62 13.91
C PHE A 449 9.30 2.15 14.26
N GLY A 450 8.83 1.22 13.43
CA GLY A 450 9.08 -0.20 13.62
C GLY A 450 10.57 -0.55 13.66
N LYS A 451 11.38 0.04 12.77
CA LYS A 451 12.83 -0.12 12.73
C LYS A 451 13.50 0.46 13.98
N ALA A 452 13.12 1.68 14.39
CA ALA A 452 13.65 2.32 15.59
C ALA A 452 13.33 1.50 16.86
N VAL A 453 12.11 0.97 16.97
CA VAL A 453 11.71 0.11 18.10
C VAL A 453 12.49 -1.22 18.09
N ALA A 454 12.67 -1.83 16.92
CA ALA A 454 13.43 -3.07 16.79
C ALA A 454 14.92 -2.92 17.13
N ALA A 455 15.47 -1.70 17.07
CA ALA A 455 16.85 -1.40 17.45
C ALA A 455 17.04 -1.27 18.98
N LEU A 456 15.97 -1.24 19.78
CA LEU A 456 16.07 -1.12 21.23
C LEU A 456 16.59 -2.42 21.87
N PRO A 457 17.57 -2.36 22.80
CA PRO A 457 18.06 -3.54 23.51
C PRO A 457 16.94 -4.24 24.30
N GLY A 458 16.87 -5.57 24.22
CA GLY A 458 15.92 -6.38 25.00
C GLY A 458 14.46 -6.36 24.50
N ILE A 459 14.19 -5.70 23.37
CA ILE A 459 12.83 -5.59 22.82
C ILE A 459 12.31 -6.94 22.32
N ARG A 460 11.06 -7.26 22.65
CA ARG A 460 10.34 -8.42 22.09
C ARG A 460 9.33 -7.95 21.06
N MET A 461 9.56 -8.25 19.78
CA MET A 461 8.61 -7.95 18.71
C MET A 461 7.35 -8.83 18.84
N THR A 462 6.17 -8.22 18.74
CA THR A 462 4.87 -8.91 18.82
C THR A 462 4.31 -9.22 17.43
N VAL A 463 4.70 -8.44 16.44
CA VAL A 463 4.42 -8.72 15.03
C VAL A 463 5.63 -9.48 14.49
N LYS A 464 5.41 -10.60 13.79
CA LYS A 464 6.46 -11.19 12.96
C LYS A 464 6.86 -10.09 11.99
N GLY A 465 8.05 -9.51 12.17
CA GLY A 465 8.49 -8.43 11.31
C GLY A 465 8.23 -8.85 9.87
N ASN A 466 7.82 -7.91 9.03
CA ASN A 466 7.98 -8.04 7.57
C ASN A 466 9.48 -8.03 7.22
N GLY A 467 10.30 -8.76 7.99
CA GLY A 467 11.48 -9.43 7.51
C GLY A 467 11.01 -10.35 6.39
N HIS A 468 10.81 -9.74 5.23
CA HIS A 468 11.46 -10.26 4.07
C HIS A 468 12.91 -10.48 4.53
N ALA A 469 13.24 -11.70 4.97
CA ALA A 469 14.54 -12.24 4.62
C ALA A 469 14.64 -11.84 3.15
N ASP A 470 15.55 -10.91 2.85
CA ASP A 470 15.61 -10.29 1.55
C ASP A 470 15.87 -11.45 0.60
N LYS A 471 14.78 -12.01 0.04
CA LYS A 471 14.79 -13.29 -0.64
C LYS A 471 15.85 -13.29 -1.75
N PRO A 472 16.08 -12.16 -2.45
CA PRO A 472 17.26 -11.97 -3.28
C PRO A 472 18.59 -12.19 -2.55
N LEU A 473 18.83 -11.54 -1.41
CA LEU A 473 20.08 -11.70 -0.64
C LEU A 473 20.28 -13.14 -0.15
N SER A 474 19.24 -13.79 0.37
CA SER A 474 19.31 -15.21 0.76
C SER A 474 19.62 -16.11 -0.43
N ALA A 475 19.02 -15.84 -1.60
CA ALA A 475 19.33 -16.57 -2.83
C ALA A 475 20.78 -16.34 -3.30
N VAL A 476 21.29 -15.11 -3.22
CA VAL A 476 22.68 -14.78 -3.57
C VAL A 476 23.65 -15.52 -2.64
N LEU A 477 23.41 -15.53 -1.33
CA LEU A 477 24.25 -16.25 -0.38
C LEU A 477 24.23 -17.77 -0.62
N LEU A 478 23.07 -18.34 -0.97
CA LEU A 478 22.95 -19.75 -1.34
C LEU A 478 23.72 -20.07 -2.64
N LEU A 479 23.63 -19.21 -3.66
CA LEU A 479 24.37 -19.37 -4.91
C LEU A 479 25.89 -19.26 -4.69
N MET A 480 26.33 -18.34 -3.84
CA MET A 480 27.73 -18.21 -3.43
C MET A 480 28.24 -19.49 -2.74
N ALA A 481 27.47 -20.02 -1.77
CA ALA A 481 27.82 -21.26 -1.08
C ALA A 481 27.87 -22.47 -2.03
N ALA A 482 26.91 -22.58 -2.94
CA ALA A 482 26.91 -23.62 -3.97
C ALA A 482 28.14 -23.52 -4.89
N GLY A 483 28.53 -22.31 -5.29
CA GLY A 483 29.74 -22.08 -6.09
C GLY A 483 31.03 -22.52 -5.39
N VAL A 484 31.15 -22.28 -4.09
CA VAL A 484 32.28 -22.74 -3.27
C VAL A 484 32.33 -24.27 -3.22
N LEU A 485 31.19 -24.93 -3.00
CA LEU A 485 31.12 -26.39 -2.96
C LEU A 485 31.48 -27.02 -4.31
N ILE A 486 30.98 -26.48 -5.41
CA ILE A 486 31.31 -26.94 -6.77
C ILE A 486 32.81 -26.74 -7.04
N SER A 487 33.37 -25.59 -6.68
CA SER A 487 34.81 -25.32 -6.84
C SER A 487 35.67 -26.28 -6.02
N MET A 488 35.27 -26.60 -4.78
CA MET A 488 35.96 -27.56 -3.94
C MET A 488 35.98 -28.97 -4.55
N ALA A 489 34.86 -29.40 -5.13
CA ALA A 489 34.74 -30.71 -5.76
C ALA A 489 35.49 -30.79 -7.11
N ALA A 490 35.50 -29.71 -7.89
CA ALA A 490 36.10 -29.67 -9.22
C ALA A 490 37.59 -29.31 -9.25
N SER A 491 38.12 -28.69 -8.19
CA SER A 491 39.52 -28.21 -8.15
C SER A 491 40.56 -29.33 -8.30
N PRO A 492 40.49 -30.47 -7.58
CA PRO A 492 41.54 -31.50 -7.65
C PRO A 492 41.81 -32.08 -9.06
N PRO A 493 40.80 -32.56 -9.81
CA PRO A 493 41.04 -33.16 -11.13
C PRO A 493 41.51 -32.16 -12.19
N VAL A 494 41.21 -30.87 -12.04
CA VAL A 494 41.65 -29.82 -12.97
C VAL A 494 43.05 -29.32 -12.61
N ALA A 495 43.33 -29.15 -11.32
CA ALA A 495 44.64 -28.73 -10.83
C ALA A 495 45.74 -29.75 -11.18
N GLU A 496 45.46 -31.04 -11.06
CA GLU A 496 46.39 -32.11 -11.40
C GLU A 496 46.81 -32.08 -12.88
N ARG A 497 45.86 -31.82 -13.80
CA ARG A 497 46.13 -31.68 -15.24
C ARG A 497 47.02 -30.49 -15.60
N LEU A 498 47.06 -29.49 -14.72
CA LEU A 498 47.81 -28.24 -14.91
C LEU A 498 49.08 -28.19 -14.05
N GLY A 499 49.38 -29.24 -13.27
CA GLY A 499 50.54 -29.29 -12.38
C GLY A 499 50.46 -28.32 -11.19
N LEU A 500 49.24 -27.99 -10.74
CA LEU A 500 48.97 -27.05 -9.64
C LEU A 500 48.57 -27.78 -8.35
N ASP A 501 48.62 -27.08 -7.21
CA ASP A 501 48.09 -27.55 -5.91
C ASP A 501 46.63 -28.01 -6.05
N SER A 502 46.26 -29.16 -5.47
CA SER A 502 44.93 -29.78 -5.64
C SER A 502 43.77 -28.84 -5.32
N PHE A 503 43.99 -27.85 -4.45
CA PHE A 503 42.99 -26.86 -4.05
C PHE A 503 43.29 -25.45 -4.58
N HIS A 504 44.13 -25.31 -5.60
CA HIS A 504 44.50 -24.01 -6.18
C HIS A 504 43.26 -23.20 -6.60
N PHE A 505 42.35 -23.78 -7.38
CA PHE A 505 41.15 -23.08 -7.85
C PHE A 505 40.16 -22.81 -6.72
N PHE A 506 40.09 -23.70 -5.72
CA PHE A 506 39.29 -23.49 -4.53
C PHE A 506 39.79 -22.31 -3.68
N LYS A 507 41.11 -22.23 -3.44
CA LYS A 507 41.75 -21.12 -2.71
C LYS A 507 41.54 -19.79 -3.43
N ASN A 508 41.69 -19.75 -4.75
CA ASN A 508 41.41 -18.56 -5.55
C ASN A 508 39.94 -18.15 -5.46
N GLN A 509 39.00 -19.10 -5.56
CA GLN A 509 37.57 -18.83 -5.41
C GLN A 509 37.25 -18.22 -4.05
N LEU A 510 37.86 -18.74 -2.96
CA LEU A 510 37.65 -18.22 -1.61
C LEU A 510 38.21 -16.79 -1.45
N PHE A 511 39.36 -16.50 -2.06
CA PHE A 511 39.94 -15.16 -2.09
C PHE A 511 39.01 -14.15 -2.78
N TYR A 512 38.54 -14.46 -4.00
CA TYR A 512 37.61 -13.59 -4.73
C TYR A 512 36.25 -13.47 -4.03
N LEU A 513 35.78 -14.54 -3.37
CA LEU A 513 34.56 -14.51 -2.58
C LEU A 513 34.65 -13.52 -1.42
N GLY A 514 35.77 -13.52 -0.68
CA GLY A 514 36.00 -12.56 0.39
C GLY A 514 35.91 -11.12 -0.10
N PHE A 515 36.55 -10.84 -1.24
CA PHE A 515 36.47 -9.52 -1.87
C PHE A 515 35.04 -9.16 -2.33
N ALA A 516 34.31 -10.11 -2.92
CA ALA A 516 32.92 -9.93 -3.34
C ALA A 516 31.98 -9.65 -2.15
N VAL A 517 32.17 -10.32 -1.01
CA VAL A 517 31.38 -10.07 0.21
C VAL A 517 31.61 -8.66 0.74
N ILE A 518 32.86 -8.18 0.74
CA ILE A 518 33.18 -6.82 1.16
C ILE A 518 32.48 -5.80 0.25
N ILE A 519 32.52 -6.00 -1.07
CA ILE A 519 31.81 -5.14 -2.04
C ILE A 519 30.30 -5.21 -1.84
N LEU A 520 29.74 -6.40 -1.62
CA LEU A 520 28.31 -6.60 -1.37
C LEU A 520 27.86 -5.83 -0.12
N ILE A 521 28.60 -5.94 0.99
CA ILE A 521 28.30 -5.20 2.22
C ILE A 521 28.41 -3.69 1.97
N ALA A 522 29.52 -3.23 1.38
CA ALA A 522 29.73 -1.82 1.11
C ALA A 522 28.63 -1.23 0.21
N THR A 523 28.20 -1.94 -0.83
CA THR A 523 27.12 -1.50 -1.73
C THR A 523 25.74 -1.57 -1.07
N SER A 524 25.49 -2.54 -0.19
CA SER A 524 24.22 -2.66 0.55
C SER A 524 23.99 -1.50 1.53
N LEU A 525 25.06 -0.83 1.96
CA LEU A 525 25.01 0.32 2.86
C LEU A 525 24.81 1.66 2.12
N LEU A 526 24.85 1.67 0.78
CA LEU A 526 24.69 2.89 0.01
C LEU A 526 23.23 3.33 -0.07
N GLU A 527 22.97 4.58 0.25
CA GLU A 527 21.69 5.21 -0.03
C GLU A 527 21.48 5.38 -1.55
N PRO A 528 20.23 5.48 -2.05
CA PRO A 528 19.96 5.64 -3.49
C PRO A 528 20.65 6.84 -4.15
N VAL A 529 20.95 7.90 -3.39
CA VAL A 529 21.72 9.05 -3.90
C VAL A 529 23.20 8.70 -4.06
N GLN A 530 23.77 7.99 -3.08
CA GLN A 530 25.16 7.55 -3.10
C GLN A 530 25.38 6.49 -4.17
N ALA A 531 24.47 5.52 -4.29
CA ALA A 531 24.51 4.48 -5.34
C ALA A 531 24.55 5.09 -6.75
N ARG A 532 23.80 6.17 -7.01
CA ARG A 532 23.85 6.90 -8.30
C ARG A 532 25.19 7.57 -8.54
N ARG A 533 25.75 8.25 -7.54
CA ARG A 533 27.08 8.90 -7.65
C ARG A 533 28.19 7.88 -7.87
N SER A 534 28.20 6.81 -7.09
CA SER A 534 29.16 5.72 -7.23
C SER A 534 29.00 5.01 -8.58
N GLY A 535 27.77 4.75 -9.02
CA GLY A 535 27.48 4.18 -10.34
C GLY A 535 28.05 5.00 -11.48
N PHE A 536 27.96 6.33 -11.40
CA PHE A 536 28.58 7.22 -12.39
C PHE A 536 30.10 7.05 -12.44
N LEU A 537 30.77 7.14 -11.29
CA LEU A 537 32.24 7.01 -11.22
C LEU A 537 32.72 5.64 -11.68
N VAL A 538 32.06 4.57 -11.21
CA VAL A 538 32.42 3.19 -11.56
C VAL A 538 32.19 2.94 -13.05
N PHE A 539 31.09 3.43 -13.63
CA PHE A 539 30.80 3.20 -15.05
C PHE A 539 31.85 3.86 -15.94
N PHE A 540 32.07 5.17 -15.81
CA PHE A 540 33.03 5.88 -16.66
C PHE A 540 34.49 5.47 -16.39
N GLY A 541 34.83 5.17 -15.13
CA GLY A 541 36.14 4.58 -14.79
C GLY A 541 36.34 3.22 -15.46
N SER A 542 35.29 2.38 -15.49
CA SER A 542 35.35 1.08 -16.16
C SER A 542 35.47 1.22 -17.67
N LEU A 543 34.76 2.16 -18.32
CA LEU A 543 34.91 2.42 -19.75
C LEU A 543 36.34 2.88 -20.10
N ALA A 544 36.94 3.75 -19.28
CA ALA A 544 38.33 4.17 -19.47
C ALA A 544 39.31 2.99 -19.36
N LEU A 545 39.08 2.10 -18.38
CA LEU A 545 39.86 0.87 -18.24
C LEU A 545 39.63 -0.10 -19.41
N MET A 546 38.42 -0.19 -19.96
CA MET A 546 38.16 -1.01 -21.15
C MET A 546 38.93 -0.50 -22.37
N VAL A 547 39.00 0.83 -22.56
CA VAL A 547 39.82 1.45 -23.61
C VAL A 547 41.30 1.15 -23.36
N ALA A 548 41.78 1.31 -22.13
CA ALA A 548 43.16 1.00 -21.79
C ALA A 548 43.50 -0.49 -22.06
N ALA A 549 42.58 -1.40 -21.75
CA ALA A 549 42.76 -2.83 -22.01
C ALA A 549 43.00 -3.12 -23.49
N LEU A 550 42.36 -2.40 -24.43
CA LEU A 550 42.58 -2.59 -25.88
C LEU A 550 44.03 -2.35 -26.33
N PHE A 551 44.77 -1.50 -25.63
CA PHE A 551 46.15 -1.15 -25.98
C PHE A 551 47.19 -1.83 -25.08
N TYR A 552 46.86 -2.07 -23.82
CA TYR A 552 47.81 -2.51 -22.79
C TYR A 552 47.45 -3.85 -22.14
N GLY A 553 46.27 -4.39 -22.41
CA GLY A 553 45.84 -5.69 -21.86
C GLY A 553 46.55 -6.85 -22.57
N PRO A 554 46.80 -7.98 -21.88
CA PRO A 554 47.33 -9.17 -22.52
C PRO A 554 46.38 -9.70 -23.58
N GLU A 555 46.93 -10.17 -24.71
CA GLU A 555 46.15 -10.85 -25.75
C GLU A 555 45.88 -12.29 -25.32
N ILE A 556 44.61 -12.60 -25.03
CA ILE A 556 44.19 -13.96 -24.68
C ILE A 556 43.19 -14.43 -25.73
N LYS A 557 43.59 -15.43 -26.53
CA LYS A 557 42.77 -15.98 -27.64
C LYS A 557 42.28 -14.89 -28.62
N GLY A 558 43.13 -13.92 -28.95
CA GLY A 558 42.78 -12.84 -29.87
C GLY A 558 41.97 -11.68 -29.27
N ALA A 559 41.90 -11.59 -27.94
CA ALA A 559 41.12 -10.55 -27.26
C ALA A 559 41.88 -9.86 -26.13
N HIS A 560 41.78 -8.53 -26.09
CA HIS A 560 42.38 -7.67 -25.08
C HIS A 560 41.32 -7.17 -24.09
N ARG A 561 40.96 -8.01 -23.11
CA ARG A 561 39.83 -7.79 -22.18
C ARG A 561 40.24 -7.56 -20.72
N TRP A 562 41.43 -8.05 -20.37
CA TRP A 562 41.88 -8.12 -18.98
C TRP A 562 42.91 -7.03 -18.72
N ILE A 563 42.95 -6.56 -17.48
CA ILE A 563 44.06 -5.78 -16.94
C ILE A 563 44.61 -6.56 -15.76
N GLU A 564 45.90 -6.85 -15.79
CA GLU A 564 46.61 -7.55 -14.72
C GLU A 564 47.21 -6.52 -13.76
N ILE A 565 46.75 -6.54 -12.50
CA ILE A 565 47.27 -5.70 -11.42
C ILE A 565 47.84 -6.65 -10.35
N GLY A 566 49.12 -7.00 -10.51
CA GLY A 566 49.77 -7.99 -9.66
C GLY A 566 49.07 -9.37 -9.77
N PRO A 567 48.63 -9.99 -8.66
CA PRO A 567 47.95 -11.30 -8.70
C PRO A 567 46.47 -11.22 -9.14
N ILE A 568 45.95 -10.01 -9.37
CA ILE A 568 44.52 -9.79 -9.67
C ILE A 568 44.35 -9.52 -11.16
N GLY A 569 43.66 -10.42 -11.85
CA GLY A 569 43.11 -10.16 -13.18
C GLY A 569 41.75 -9.48 -13.04
N LEU A 570 41.63 -8.23 -13.50
CA LEU A 570 40.37 -7.51 -13.54
C LEU A 570 39.86 -7.44 -14.98
N GLN A 571 38.63 -7.86 -15.21
CA GLN A 571 37.91 -7.59 -16.45
C GLN A 571 37.03 -6.35 -16.23
N PRO A 572 37.38 -5.17 -16.78
CA PRO A 572 36.67 -3.92 -16.46
C PRO A 572 35.17 -3.95 -16.82
N SER A 573 34.78 -4.73 -17.82
CA SER A 573 33.37 -4.91 -18.20
C SER A 573 32.50 -5.50 -17.09
N GLU A 574 33.07 -6.30 -16.17
CA GLU A 574 32.34 -6.87 -15.04
C GLU A 574 31.88 -5.78 -14.05
N LEU A 575 32.67 -4.72 -13.88
CA LEU A 575 32.31 -3.55 -13.08
C LEU A 575 31.36 -2.60 -13.84
N ALA A 576 31.56 -2.47 -15.15
CA ALA A 576 30.74 -1.62 -16.00
C ALA A 576 29.28 -2.06 -16.06
N LYS A 577 28.99 -3.38 -16.05
CA LYS A 577 27.63 -3.93 -16.13
C LYS A 577 26.66 -3.42 -15.04
N PRO A 578 26.90 -3.63 -13.73
CA PRO A 578 26.00 -3.15 -12.70
C PRO A 578 25.94 -1.61 -12.66
N ALA A 579 27.07 -0.94 -12.92
CA ALA A 579 27.13 0.51 -12.95
C ALA A 579 26.29 1.10 -14.10
N PHE A 580 26.32 0.46 -15.28
CA PHE A 580 25.48 0.78 -16.42
C PHE A 580 23.99 0.66 -16.08
N ILE A 581 23.57 -0.43 -15.43
CA ILE A 581 22.18 -0.64 -15.02
C ILE A 581 21.71 0.51 -14.13
N VAL A 582 22.52 0.90 -13.13
CA VAL A 582 22.19 2.02 -12.23
C VAL A 582 22.10 3.34 -13.02
N MET A 583 23.06 3.60 -13.90
CA MET A 583 23.11 4.83 -14.70
C MET A 583 21.95 4.96 -15.69
N ALA A 584 21.69 3.92 -16.48
CA ALA A 584 20.60 3.90 -17.44
C ALA A 584 19.24 3.98 -16.72
N ALA A 585 19.03 3.24 -15.63
CA ALA A 585 17.81 3.34 -14.84
C ALA A 585 17.61 4.74 -14.26
N TRP A 586 18.68 5.38 -13.77
CA TRP A 586 18.60 6.74 -13.23
C TRP A 586 18.20 7.76 -14.31
N PHE A 587 18.87 7.78 -15.46
CA PHE A 587 18.52 8.73 -16.53
C PHE A 587 17.12 8.51 -17.09
N MET A 588 16.71 7.25 -17.25
CA MET A 588 15.34 6.91 -17.64
C MET A 588 14.31 7.38 -16.59
N ALA A 589 14.58 7.16 -15.31
CA ALA A 589 13.70 7.62 -14.23
C ALA A 589 13.64 9.17 -14.12
N GLU A 590 14.75 9.86 -14.37
CA GLU A 590 14.77 11.33 -14.34
C GLU A 590 14.01 11.92 -15.55
N HIS A 591 14.08 11.29 -16.74
CA HIS A 591 13.23 11.67 -17.87
C HIS A 591 11.74 11.56 -17.57
N VAL A 592 11.33 10.56 -16.77
CA VAL A 592 9.92 10.43 -16.33
C VAL A 592 9.52 11.58 -15.39
N ARG A 593 10.46 12.09 -14.58
CA ARG A 593 10.22 13.20 -13.65
C ARG A 593 10.29 14.58 -14.31
N LYS A 594 11.20 14.73 -15.27
CA LYS A 594 11.55 15.96 -15.98
C LYS A 594 11.63 15.67 -17.48
N PRO A 595 10.50 15.74 -18.21
CA PRO A 595 10.43 15.36 -19.62
C PRO A 595 11.40 16.15 -20.53
N GLU A 596 11.78 17.36 -20.14
CA GLU A 596 12.77 18.21 -20.82
C GLU A 596 14.19 17.62 -20.80
N MET A 597 14.49 16.71 -19.87
CA MET A 597 15.79 16.05 -19.80
C MET A 597 15.82 14.90 -20.82
N PRO A 598 16.80 14.81 -21.74
CA PRO A 598 16.87 13.75 -22.76
C PRO A 598 17.38 12.40 -22.20
N GLY A 599 16.85 11.95 -21.06
CA GLY A 599 17.37 10.80 -20.31
C GLY A 599 17.35 9.47 -21.07
N LEU A 600 16.35 9.21 -21.91
CA LEU A 600 16.34 8.01 -22.77
C LEU A 600 17.46 8.04 -23.83
N LEU A 601 17.66 9.18 -24.49
CA LEU A 601 18.72 9.36 -25.47
C LEU A 601 20.09 9.16 -24.83
N ILE A 602 20.28 9.72 -23.63
CA ILE A 602 21.51 9.51 -22.84
C ILE A 602 21.70 8.02 -22.56
N ALA A 603 20.67 7.30 -22.10
CA ALA A 603 20.77 5.86 -21.81
C ALA A 603 21.12 5.04 -23.06
N LEU A 604 20.52 5.35 -24.22
CA LEU A 604 20.84 4.71 -25.52
C LEU A 604 22.30 4.95 -25.91
N LEU A 605 22.80 6.18 -25.76
CA LEU A 605 24.19 6.52 -26.04
C LEU A 605 25.16 5.76 -25.13
N LEU A 606 24.88 5.71 -23.82
CA LEU A 606 25.70 4.97 -22.86
C LEU A 606 25.74 3.47 -23.21
N ALA A 607 24.59 2.90 -23.61
CA ALA A 607 24.51 1.51 -24.05
C ALA A 607 25.33 1.27 -25.32
N GLY A 608 25.21 2.16 -26.32
CA GLY A 608 25.95 2.07 -27.58
C GLY A 608 27.46 2.15 -27.38
N VAL A 609 27.94 3.09 -26.55
CA VAL A 609 29.36 3.20 -26.19
C VAL A 609 29.84 1.93 -25.49
N PHE A 610 29.08 1.42 -24.52
CA PHE A 610 29.48 0.25 -23.76
C PHE A 610 29.53 -1.02 -24.63
N VAL A 611 28.49 -1.27 -25.42
CA VAL A 611 28.44 -2.42 -26.35
C VAL A 611 29.50 -2.29 -27.43
N GLY A 612 29.73 -1.09 -27.96
CA GLY A 612 30.78 -0.84 -28.95
C GLY A 612 32.18 -1.21 -28.44
N LEU A 613 32.51 -0.85 -27.21
CA LEU A 613 33.79 -1.25 -26.60
C LEU A 613 33.89 -2.76 -26.37
N LEU A 614 32.81 -3.44 -25.99
CA LEU A 614 32.81 -4.90 -25.86
C LEU A 614 33.04 -5.60 -27.21
N VAL A 615 32.45 -5.09 -28.29
CA VAL A 615 32.65 -5.61 -29.65
C VAL A 615 34.09 -5.39 -30.12
N LEU A 616 34.70 -4.25 -29.79
CA LEU A 616 36.12 -3.98 -30.05
C LEU A 616 37.07 -4.90 -29.27
N GLN A 617 36.62 -5.46 -28.13
CA GLN A 617 37.34 -6.45 -27.32
C GLN A 617 37.04 -7.91 -27.70
N PRO A 618 36.61 -8.17 -28.94
CA PRO A 618 35.85 -9.36 -29.37
C PRO A 618 34.89 -10.06 -28.37
N ASP A 619 34.31 -9.38 -27.36
CA ASP A 619 33.52 -10.02 -26.28
C ASP A 619 32.02 -10.14 -26.58
N PHE A 620 31.67 -10.97 -27.57
CA PHE A 620 30.28 -11.16 -27.99
C PHE A 620 29.35 -11.69 -26.90
N GLY A 621 29.86 -12.50 -25.97
CA GLY A 621 29.08 -13.04 -24.86
C GLY A 621 28.62 -11.93 -23.90
N GLN A 622 29.55 -11.06 -23.51
CA GLN A 622 29.22 -9.91 -22.66
C GLN A 622 28.40 -8.87 -23.43
N SER A 623 28.68 -8.64 -24.72
CA SER A 623 27.84 -7.77 -25.57
C SER A 623 26.39 -8.22 -25.58
N ALA A 624 26.14 -9.52 -25.82
CA ALA A 624 24.78 -10.08 -25.82
C ALA A 624 24.09 -9.90 -24.46
N LEU A 625 24.81 -10.16 -23.36
CA LEU A 625 24.27 -9.98 -22.01
C LEU A 625 23.86 -8.54 -21.72
N VAL A 626 24.70 -7.56 -22.07
CA VAL A 626 24.39 -6.14 -21.89
C VAL A 626 23.21 -5.72 -22.76
N VAL A 627 23.15 -6.17 -24.02
CA VAL A 627 22.03 -5.89 -24.93
C VAL A 627 20.73 -6.47 -24.38
N ILE A 628 20.70 -7.74 -23.96
CA ILE A 628 19.51 -8.39 -23.38
C ILE A 628 19.07 -7.66 -22.11
N THR A 629 20.02 -7.32 -21.25
CA THR A 629 19.74 -6.59 -20.00
C THR A 629 19.14 -5.23 -20.30
N PHE A 630 19.73 -4.49 -21.26
CA PHE A 630 19.23 -3.17 -21.64
C PHE A 630 17.86 -3.25 -22.30
N ILE A 631 17.61 -4.24 -23.17
CA ILE A 631 16.27 -4.52 -23.72
C ILE A 631 15.25 -4.73 -22.60
N ALA A 632 15.58 -5.55 -21.59
CA ALA A 632 14.72 -5.75 -20.42
C ALA A 632 14.48 -4.44 -19.67
N MET A 633 15.49 -3.59 -19.51
CA MET A 633 15.34 -2.27 -18.89
C MET A 633 14.45 -1.34 -19.71
N LEU A 634 14.55 -1.34 -21.04
CA LEU A 634 13.69 -0.56 -21.93
C LEU A 634 12.23 -1.04 -21.86
N LEU A 635 12.00 -2.35 -21.76
CA LEU A 635 10.66 -2.91 -21.53
C LEU A 635 10.07 -2.45 -20.18
N ILE A 636 10.88 -2.47 -19.11
CA ILE A 636 10.47 -1.98 -17.78
C ILE A 636 10.19 -0.47 -17.81
N TYR A 637 11.00 0.29 -18.55
CA TYR A 637 10.79 1.71 -18.78
C TYR A 637 9.51 2.01 -19.56
N GLY A 638 8.98 1.03 -20.30
CA GLY A 638 7.71 1.12 -21.01
C GLY A 638 7.84 1.22 -22.54
N ILE A 639 9.00 0.90 -23.13
CA ILE A 639 9.14 0.81 -24.59
C ILE A 639 8.48 -0.51 -25.06
N PRO A 640 7.53 -0.46 -26.01
CA PRO A 640 6.92 -1.65 -26.60
C PRO A 640 7.95 -2.60 -27.21
N TRP A 641 7.78 -3.90 -26.99
CA TRP A 641 8.65 -4.97 -27.53
C TRP A 641 8.77 -4.93 -29.06
N ILE A 642 7.73 -4.48 -29.75
CA ILE A 642 7.66 -4.36 -31.23
C ILE A 642 8.70 -3.35 -31.73
N LEU A 643 8.83 -2.20 -31.04
CA LEU A 643 9.81 -1.18 -31.38
C LEU A 643 11.24 -1.63 -31.08
N ILE A 644 11.43 -2.46 -30.06
CA ILE A 644 12.75 -2.98 -29.68
C ILE A 644 13.24 -4.05 -30.66
N LEU A 645 12.36 -4.89 -31.21
CA LEU A 645 12.72 -5.92 -32.19
C LEU A 645 12.85 -5.37 -33.63
N GLY A 646 12.60 -4.07 -33.85
CA GLY A 646 12.64 -3.48 -35.19
C GLY A 646 11.59 -4.08 -36.14
N ILE A 647 10.57 -4.75 -35.61
CA ILE A 647 9.47 -5.29 -36.40
C ILE A 647 8.54 -4.11 -36.66
N SER A 648 8.68 -3.48 -37.83
CA SER A 648 7.69 -2.47 -38.25
C SER A 648 6.34 -3.16 -38.35
N SER A 649 5.37 -2.68 -37.57
CA SER A 649 3.94 -2.90 -37.86
C SER A 649 3.55 -2.16 -39.11
#